data_AF-A9BG50-F1
#
_entry.id   AF-A9BG50-F1
#
_cell.length_a   1.000
_cell.length_b   1.000
_cell.length_c   1.000
_cell.angle_alpha   90.00
_cell.angle_beta   90.00
_cell.angle_gamma   90.00
#
_symmetry.space_group_name_H-M   'P 1'
#
loop_
_entity.id
_entity.type
_entity.pdbx_description
1 polymer ?
#
loop_
_entity_poly.entity_id
_entity_poly.type
_entity_poly.pdbx_seq_one_letter_code
_entity_poly.pdbx_strand_id
1 'polypeptide(L)'
;MPKPKEALFFIFLLLPSFFFGFFIDYDSSINANIVFFETQSKFEIYSNDSKTIYKLFYEGEIFEQANYKISKGPVKEVSSLKNVITIKFLYPMNNLEIKDDRIIFYGYEPYTFQKINFEKIKLDDAIDLLFTYIGWNWIKTEELPDTFFAINSNEIHIEHFLRMLNEVYSLNTIFYDEDTVLVGKQASAFENNLPLFIENENISEESSSTNFMLASSKEDSLDRNQEYLLFFESKYDLTRLEKIFDCKVAFFEDNYYAILAREGEKDQINELINYLNEIPETKDVLPITPQEISEPSTPIEKKENYEDESYVVLTSVYDMTFLEEILPVKTYKLDEQHFFLMGSSESIKIAQKINELVQPQIIPEMFKPIINKELVTIPFEKSTIFEKLLIQENIEFSNITEQEDYVLYMLEYEESKTSFLKNILDSFPYEEGSVEISLKELISLVAKAQSINVISDFENDKKVTINDFNLDMSSLQPYLVSQDIWYENIGHNTLRFYEQKKLLKYEIFVFSGQNVDRFSVEELYLLTLQFDGIINGSKDKASLISKPVIYVNEGGRASIKSVLSVPVFDEEGKIVSKIESGFIMEVSGEYDNITKMVNTELDISISELKNEDKNIVDERNMNSKFIIPNGGFIKLGGLNFTSIVENETGIPIFKEIPVIGQLFTSYEKTENVYDLVILIHVEVSNKPEIENYF
;
A
#
# COMPACT_ATOMS: atom_id res chain seq x y z
N MET A 1 11.67 -67.16 54.41
CA MET A 1 10.27 -66.90 54.84
C MET A 1 10.32 -65.85 55.94
N PRO A 2 9.40 -64.87 56.02
CA PRO A 2 8.15 -64.70 55.28
C PRO A 2 8.19 -63.53 54.28
N LYS A 3 7.03 -63.33 53.65
CA LYS A 3 6.69 -62.67 52.38
C LYS A 3 5.93 -61.33 52.70
N PRO A 4 5.33 -60.62 51.73
CA PRO A 4 5.58 -59.22 51.43
C PRO A 4 4.43 -58.27 51.86
N LYS A 5 4.59 -56.97 51.64
CA LYS A 5 3.46 -56.09 51.36
C LYS A 5 3.72 -55.27 50.12
N GLU A 6 2.88 -55.55 49.13
CA GLU A 6 2.63 -54.79 47.91
C GLU A 6 2.20 -53.36 48.25
N ALA A 7 2.64 -52.38 47.46
CA ALA A 7 1.79 -51.28 47.02
C ALA A 7 2.48 -50.46 45.91
N LEU A 8 1.89 -50.58 44.71
CA LEU A 8 1.90 -49.65 43.58
C LEU A 8 3.25 -49.27 42.93
N PHE A 9 3.60 -50.07 41.92
CA PHE A 9 4.23 -49.58 40.70
C PHE A 9 3.26 -48.62 39.98
N PHE A 10 3.52 -47.32 40.02
CA PHE A 10 2.98 -46.43 38.99
C PHE A 10 3.85 -46.61 37.74
N ILE A 11 3.38 -47.46 36.83
CA ILE A 11 3.81 -47.42 35.44
C ILE A 11 3.25 -46.11 34.89
N PHE A 12 4.06 -45.06 34.87
CA PHE A 12 3.79 -43.90 34.02
C PHE A 12 4.11 -44.32 32.60
N LEU A 13 3.10 -44.88 31.94
CA LEU A 13 3.04 -45.07 30.51
C LEU A 13 2.84 -43.68 29.89
N LEU A 14 3.93 -42.90 29.82
CA LEU A 14 4.01 -41.76 28.92
C LEU A 14 4.69 -42.27 27.64
N LEU A 15 3.85 -42.54 26.64
CA LEU A 15 4.26 -42.44 25.25
C LEU A 15 5.04 -41.14 25.09
N PRO A 16 6.30 -41.14 24.61
CA PRO A 16 6.89 -39.91 24.11
C PRO A 16 6.17 -39.64 22.80
N SER A 17 5.05 -38.92 22.87
CA SER A 17 4.77 -37.95 21.82
C SER A 17 6.04 -37.10 21.73
N PHE A 18 6.83 -37.34 20.68
CA PHE A 18 7.98 -36.55 20.31
C PHE A 18 7.47 -35.15 19.99
N PHE A 19 7.22 -34.36 21.04
CA PHE A 19 6.96 -32.94 20.94
C PHE A 19 8.31 -32.27 20.85
N PHE A 20 8.52 -31.49 19.78
CA PHE A 20 9.75 -30.77 19.55
C PHE A 20 9.88 -29.67 20.62
N GLY A 21 10.80 -29.86 21.56
CA GLY A 21 11.19 -28.83 22.52
C GLY A 21 12.33 -27.97 21.98
N PHE A 22 12.33 -26.69 22.35
CA PHE A 22 13.56 -25.92 22.41
C PHE A 22 13.85 -25.66 23.89
N PHE A 23 15.14 -25.60 24.25
CA PHE A 23 15.54 -25.17 25.59
C PHE A 23 16.48 -23.99 25.49
N ILE A 24 16.40 -23.09 26.47
CA ILE A 24 17.19 -21.87 26.50
C ILE A 24 18.13 -21.95 27.69
N ASP A 25 19.41 -21.78 27.43
CA ASP A 25 20.46 -21.67 28.44
C ASP A 25 21.07 -20.26 28.43
N TYR A 26 21.78 -19.91 29.50
CA TYR A 26 22.53 -18.67 29.61
C TYR A 26 23.97 -18.96 30.00
N ASP A 27 24.90 -18.65 29.11
CA ASP A 27 26.33 -18.72 29.37
C ASP A 27 26.82 -17.38 29.91
N SER A 28 27.10 -17.35 31.21
CA SER A 28 27.59 -16.14 31.88
C SER A 28 29.02 -15.76 31.51
N SER A 29 29.82 -16.68 30.92
CA SER A 29 31.22 -16.40 30.58
C SER A 29 31.37 -15.52 29.35
N ILE A 30 30.45 -15.66 28.40
CA ILE A 30 30.38 -14.91 27.14
C ILE A 30 29.15 -13.98 27.09
N ASN A 31 28.44 -13.85 28.22
CA ASN A 31 27.17 -13.14 28.35
C ASN A 31 26.19 -13.46 27.21
N ALA A 32 25.90 -14.73 26.95
CA ALA A 32 25.09 -15.13 25.80
C ALA A 32 23.89 -16.01 26.20
N ASN A 33 22.74 -15.76 25.57
CA ASN A 33 21.63 -16.71 25.61
C ASN A 33 21.78 -17.70 24.46
N ILE A 34 21.71 -19.00 24.77
CA ILE A 34 21.82 -20.07 23.79
C ILE A 34 20.47 -20.77 23.70
N VAL A 35 19.84 -20.71 22.53
CA VAL A 35 18.60 -21.44 22.24
C VAL A 35 18.99 -22.71 21.51
N PHE A 36 18.74 -23.86 22.13
CA PHE A 36 19.01 -25.17 21.57
C PHE A 36 17.74 -25.78 21.00
N PHE A 37 17.85 -26.38 19.82
CA PHE A 37 16.76 -27.09 19.17
C PHE A 37 16.98 -28.59 19.28
N GLU A 38 15.94 -29.33 19.68
CA GLU A 38 16.03 -30.78 19.84
C GLU A 38 16.22 -31.53 18.50
N THR A 39 16.01 -30.86 17.36
CA THR A 39 16.18 -31.44 16.01
C THR A 39 16.82 -30.46 15.03
N GLN A 40 17.44 -31.02 13.99
CA GLN A 40 18.04 -30.28 12.85
C GLN A 40 16.96 -29.81 11.84
N SER A 41 15.83 -29.32 12.33
CA SER A 41 14.77 -28.82 11.46
C SER A 41 15.23 -27.51 10.84
N LYS A 42 15.08 -27.36 9.51
CA LYS A 42 15.39 -26.11 8.82
C LYS A 42 14.41 -25.03 9.27
N PHE A 43 14.92 -23.83 9.51
CA PHE A 43 14.12 -22.67 9.88
C PHE A 43 14.62 -21.40 9.19
N GLU A 44 13.70 -20.47 8.95
CA GLU A 44 13.97 -19.12 8.45
C GLU A 44 13.89 -18.12 9.59
N ILE A 45 14.71 -17.07 9.57
CA ILE A 45 14.79 -16.08 10.64
C ILE A 45 14.51 -14.68 10.11
N TYR A 46 13.61 -13.95 10.78
CA TYR A 46 13.22 -12.59 10.43
C TYR A 46 13.33 -11.69 11.65
N SER A 47 13.65 -10.41 11.45
CA SER A 47 13.67 -9.39 12.51
C SER A 47 12.78 -8.20 12.16
N ASN A 48 12.33 -7.45 13.17
CA ASN A 48 11.75 -6.13 12.95
C ASN A 48 12.83 -5.07 12.66
N ASP A 49 12.42 -3.87 12.24
CA ASP A 49 13.32 -2.78 11.82
C ASP A 49 14.35 -2.37 12.90
N SER A 50 13.95 -2.40 14.18
CA SER A 50 14.83 -2.12 15.31
C SER A 50 15.58 -3.36 15.85
N LYS A 51 15.46 -4.53 15.21
CA LYS A 51 16.09 -5.80 15.63
C LYS A 51 15.87 -6.17 17.10
N THR A 52 14.75 -5.75 17.67
CA THR A 52 14.35 -6.06 19.05
C THR A 52 13.48 -7.32 19.13
N ILE A 53 12.96 -7.79 18.00
CA ILE A 53 12.13 -8.98 17.89
C ILE A 53 12.64 -9.83 16.73
N TYR A 54 12.89 -11.10 16.99
CA TYR A 54 13.22 -12.10 15.98
C TYR A 54 12.16 -13.20 15.93
N LYS A 55 11.79 -13.63 14.73
CA LYS A 55 10.88 -14.76 14.50
C LYS A 55 11.59 -15.86 13.72
N LEU A 56 11.50 -17.08 14.22
CA LEU A 56 12.00 -18.28 13.58
C LEU A 56 10.81 -19.08 13.05
N PHE A 57 10.76 -19.29 11.75
CA PHE A 57 9.69 -20.04 11.07
C PHE A 57 10.19 -21.42 10.68
N TYR A 58 9.42 -22.45 11.00
CA TYR A 58 9.73 -23.84 10.71
C TYR A 58 8.73 -24.44 9.71
N GLU A 59 9.20 -25.41 8.93
CA GLU A 59 8.34 -26.21 8.04
C GLU A 59 7.48 -27.18 8.88
N GLY A 60 6.21 -26.81 9.10
CA GLY A 60 5.20 -27.61 9.82
C GLY A 60 4.91 -27.16 11.26
N GLU A 61 3.71 -27.49 11.76
CA GLU A 61 3.29 -27.14 13.13
C GLU A 61 3.97 -28.06 14.16
N ILE A 62 5.12 -27.63 14.68
CA ILE A 62 5.98 -28.46 15.54
C ILE A 62 6.02 -28.04 17.01
N PHE A 63 5.53 -26.84 17.36
CA PHE A 63 5.57 -26.30 18.72
C PHE A 63 4.19 -26.12 19.36
N GLU A 64 4.11 -26.44 20.65
CA GLU A 64 2.99 -26.02 21.49
C GLU A 64 3.07 -24.52 21.82
N GLN A 65 1.91 -23.95 22.13
CA GLN A 65 1.85 -22.57 22.56
C GLN A 65 2.49 -22.40 23.95
N ALA A 66 3.61 -21.69 24.02
CA ALA A 66 4.32 -21.42 25.26
C ALA A 66 4.85 -19.99 25.29
N ASN A 67 5.04 -19.45 26.50
CA ASN A 67 5.65 -18.14 26.71
C ASN A 67 6.56 -18.18 27.94
N TYR A 68 7.83 -17.87 27.74
CA TYR A 68 8.91 -17.90 28.72
C TYR A 68 9.52 -16.51 28.88
N LYS A 69 9.42 -15.93 30.08
CA LYS A 69 10.20 -14.75 30.44
C LYS A 69 11.61 -15.17 30.85
N ILE A 70 12.61 -14.60 30.21
CA ILE A 70 14.02 -14.90 30.45
C ILE A 70 14.58 -13.84 31.39
N SER A 71 15.24 -14.26 32.47
CA SER A 71 15.71 -13.38 33.55
C SER A 71 17.18 -12.99 33.44
N LYS A 72 17.96 -13.59 32.53
CA LYS A 72 19.40 -13.38 32.36
C LYS A 72 19.79 -13.27 30.90
N GLY A 73 20.80 -12.45 30.63
CA GLY A 73 21.30 -12.20 29.29
C GLY A 73 20.41 -11.28 28.46
N PRO A 74 20.75 -11.09 27.17
CA PRO A 74 20.09 -10.15 26.27
C PRO A 74 18.64 -10.49 25.92
N VAL A 75 18.23 -11.76 26.00
CA VAL A 75 16.86 -12.19 25.68
C VAL A 75 15.91 -11.80 26.80
N LYS A 76 14.82 -11.09 26.45
CA LYS A 76 13.76 -10.67 27.37
C LYS A 76 12.69 -11.74 27.52
N GLU A 77 12.21 -12.28 26.41
CA GLU A 77 11.07 -13.21 26.37
C GLU A 77 11.19 -14.11 25.14
N VAL A 78 10.76 -15.36 25.25
CA VAL A 78 10.60 -16.27 24.12
C VAL A 78 9.21 -16.87 24.17
N SER A 79 8.50 -16.78 23.06
CA SER A 79 7.19 -17.41 22.89
C SER A 79 7.18 -18.31 21.67
N SER A 80 6.41 -19.39 21.72
CA SER A 80 6.20 -20.30 20.61
C SER A 80 4.72 -20.43 20.30
N LEU A 81 4.39 -20.56 19.02
CA LEU A 81 3.04 -20.82 18.55
C LEU A 81 3.12 -21.56 17.22
N LYS A 82 2.54 -22.77 17.15
CA LYS A 82 2.47 -23.59 15.92
C LYS A 82 3.85 -23.86 15.32
N ASN A 83 4.21 -23.15 14.27
CA ASN A 83 5.47 -23.29 13.55
C ASN A 83 6.42 -22.10 13.75
N VAL A 84 6.12 -21.21 14.71
CA VAL A 84 6.87 -19.97 14.94
C VAL A 84 7.42 -19.90 16.35
N ILE A 85 8.70 -19.54 16.49
CA ILE A 85 9.30 -19.08 17.75
C ILE A 85 9.56 -17.59 17.63
N THR A 86 9.01 -16.77 18.54
CA THR A 86 9.28 -15.34 18.65
C THR A 86 10.18 -15.07 19.84
N ILE A 87 11.33 -14.45 19.60
CA ILE A 87 12.32 -14.06 20.59
C ILE A 87 12.33 -12.54 20.68
N LYS A 88 12.05 -12.00 21.87
CA LYS A 88 12.15 -10.57 22.16
C LYS A 88 13.42 -10.29 22.95
N PHE A 89 14.12 -9.22 22.60
CA PHE A 89 15.35 -8.78 23.24
C PHE A 89 15.13 -7.56 24.14
N LEU A 90 16.07 -7.30 25.03
CA LEU A 90 16.09 -6.07 25.84
C LEU A 90 16.48 -4.83 25.03
N TYR A 91 17.20 -5.03 23.92
CA TYR A 91 17.74 -4.01 23.03
C TYR A 91 18.01 -4.59 21.62
N PRO A 92 18.30 -3.77 20.60
CA PRO A 92 18.58 -4.18 19.23
C PRO A 92 19.71 -5.22 19.16
N MET A 93 19.40 -6.42 18.65
CA MET A 93 20.34 -7.53 18.62
C MET A 93 21.15 -7.55 17.32
N ASN A 94 22.41 -7.12 17.39
CA ASN A 94 23.30 -7.08 16.23
C ASN A 94 24.32 -8.24 16.18
N ASN A 95 24.51 -8.98 17.27
CA ASN A 95 25.54 -10.03 17.37
C ASN A 95 24.92 -11.38 17.73
N LEU A 96 24.64 -12.19 16.71
CA LEU A 96 24.11 -13.55 16.87
C LEU A 96 24.87 -14.53 15.98
N GLU A 97 24.98 -15.78 16.44
CA GLU A 97 25.58 -16.88 15.71
C GLU A 97 24.56 -18.00 15.53
N ILE A 98 24.25 -18.33 14.28
CA ILE A 98 23.29 -19.37 13.91
C ILE A 98 24.05 -20.66 13.57
N LYS A 99 23.64 -21.76 14.20
CA LYS A 99 24.07 -23.13 13.89
C LYS A 99 22.85 -24.02 13.70
N ASP A 100 23.05 -25.16 13.06
CA ASP A 100 21.98 -26.11 12.75
C ASP A 100 21.22 -26.62 13.99
N ASP A 101 21.87 -26.64 15.16
CA ASP A 101 21.32 -27.18 16.42
C ASP A 101 21.08 -26.11 17.50
N ARG A 102 21.52 -24.86 17.27
CA ARG A 102 21.42 -23.79 18.26
C ARG A 102 21.58 -22.39 17.65
N ILE A 103 21.02 -21.39 18.32
CA ILE A 103 21.35 -19.98 18.07
C ILE A 103 21.92 -19.39 19.35
N ILE A 104 23.02 -18.65 19.20
CA ILE A 104 23.70 -17.95 20.28
C ILE A 104 23.48 -16.45 20.10
N PHE A 105 22.89 -15.80 21.09
CA PHE A 105 22.68 -14.36 21.13
C PHE A 105 23.65 -13.73 22.12
N TYR A 106 24.65 -13.02 21.61
CA TYR A 106 25.70 -12.42 22.44
C TYR A 106 25.23 -11.09 23.01
N GLY A 107 25.31 -10.95 24.32
CA GLY A 107 25.07 -9.71 25.04
C GLY A 107 26.25 -8.75 24.96
N TYR A 108 26.11 -7.57 25.56
CA TYR A 108 27.24 -6.64 25.66
C TYR A 108 28.31 -7.18 26.62
N GLU A 109 29.58 -6.90 26.34
CA GLU A 109 30.63 -7.14 27.32
C GLU A 109 30.40 -6.27 28.57
N PRO A 110 30.69 -6.77 29.78
CA PRO A 110 30.53 -5.98 31.00
C PRO A 110 31.39 -4.73 30.96
N TYR A 111 30.79 -3.59 31.32
CA TYR A 111 31.52 -2.34 31.43
C TYR A 111 32.37 -2.32 32.69
N THR A 112 33.69 -2.43 32.52
CA THR A 112 34.66 -2.26 33.60
C THR A 112 34.98 -0.78 33.78
N PHE A 113 34.34 -0.13 34.75
CA PHE A 113 34.71 1.24 35.11
C PHE A 113 36.00 1.20 35.94
N GLN A 114 37.03 1.97 35.54
CA GLN A 114 38.23 2.13 36.35
C GLN A 114 37.87 2.92 37.63
N LYS A 115 37.44 2.20 38.68
CA LYS A 115 37.11 2.70 40.02
C LYS A 115 36.13 3.89 40.03
N ILE A 116 34.90 3.65 39.59
CA ILE A 116 33.78 4.55 39.95
C ILE A 116 32.80 3.76 40.81
N ASN A 117 32.95 3.87 42.13
CA ASN A 117 31.90 3.47 43.07
C ASN A 117 30.93 4.65 43.19
N PHE A 118 29.75 4.53 42.59
CA PHE A 118 28.69 5.51 42.83
C PHE A 118 28.03 5.18 44.18
N GLU A 119 28.35 5.95 45.23
CA GLU A 119 27.61 5.83 46.50
C GLU A 119 26.13 6.15 46.28
N LYS A 120 25.84 7.21 45.50
CA LYS A 120 24.52 7.59 44.97
C LYS A 120 24.71 8.50 43.73
N ILE A 121 24.04 8.19 42.63
CA ILE A 121 23.88 9.06 41.44
C ILE A 121 22.39 9.18 41.15
N LYS A 122 21.90 10.32 40.63
CA LYS A 122 20.48 10.39 40.27
C LYS A 122 20.18 9.37 39.17
N LEU A 123 18.97 8.82 39.19
CA LEU A 123 18.59 7.77 38.24
C LEU A 123 18.70 8.23 36.79
N ASP A 124 18.31 9.47 36.50
CA ASP A 124 18.41 10.05 35.16
C ASP A 124 19.85 10.30 34.73
N ASP A 125 20.69 10.83 35.61
CA ASP A 125 22.14 10.95 35.37
C ASP A 125 22.79 9.58 35.11
N ALA A 126 22.32 8.52 35.79
CA ALA A 126 22.81 7.16 35.61
C ALA A 126 22.40 6.57 34.26
N ILE A 127 21.15 6.82 33.83
CA ILE A 127 20.65 6.41 32.51
C ILE A 127 21.44 7.13 31.43
N ASP A 128 21.60 8.46 31.55
CA ASP A 128 22.32 9.28 30.59
C ASP A 128 23.77 8.84 30.43
N LEU A 129 24.47 8.63 31.54
CA LEU A 129 25.85 8.16 31.54
C LEU A 129 25.99 6.80 30.86
N LEU A 130 25.15 5.83 31.22
CA LEU A 130 25.24 4.47 30.69
C LEU A 130 24.83 4.41 29.22
N PHE A 131 23.75 5.07 28.81
CA PHE A 131 23.30 5.03 27.42
C PHE A 131 24.22 5.80 26.50
N THR A 132 24.69 6.98 26.90
CA THR A 132 25.69 7.74 26.13
C THR A 132 26.98 6.94 25.95
N TYR A 133 27.43 6.21 26.98
CA TYR A 133 28.61 5.37 26.88
C TYR A 133 28.47 4.23 25.85
N ILE A 134 27.27 3.68 25.72
CA ILE A 134 26.93 2.61 24.77
C ILE A 134 26.71 3.16 23.35
N GLY A 135 26.51 4.48 23.22
CA GLY A 135 26.17 5.14 21.97
C GLY A 135 24.66 5.20 21.72
N TRP A 136 23.83 4.96 22.75
CA TRP A 136 22.39 5.10 22.65
C TRP A 136 21.93 6.52 22.98
N ASN A 137 21.16 7.10 22.08
CA ASN A 137 20.36 8.29 22.34
C ASN A 137 19.14 7.88 23.16
N TRP A 138 18.77 8.66 24.16
CA TRP A 138 17.62 8.29 24.99
C TRP A 138 16.68 9.44 25.23
N ILE A 139 15.39 9.10 25.27
CA ILE A 139 14.31 10.05 25.38
C ILE A 139 13.44 9.64 26.56
N LYS A 140 13.32 10.53 27.55
CA LYS A 140 12.37 10.38 28.64
C LYS A 140 10.96 10.59 28.07
N THR A 141 10.08 9.59 28.18
CA THR A 141 8.67 9.73 27.74
C THR A 141 7.79 10.39 28.80
N GLU A 142 8.30 10.53 30.02
CA GLU A 142 7.68 11.17 31.18
C GLU A 142 8.76 11.50 32.22
N GLU A 143 8.43 12.29 33.24
CA GLU A 143 9.34 12.54 34.34
C GLU A 143 9.72 11.24 35.05
N LEU A 144 11.04 11.01 35.15
CA LEU A 144 11.58 9.88 35.88
C LEU A 144 11.45 10.12 37.39
N PRO A 145 11.26 9.06 38.20
CA PRO A 145 11.20 9.22 39.64
C PRO A 145 12.52 9.82 40.17
N ASP A 146 12.43 10.92 40.91
CA ASP A 146 13.56 11.57 41.59
C ASP A 146 14.13 10.65 42.67
N THR A 147 14.97 9.73 42.22
CA THR A 147 15.53 8.63 43.00
C THR A 147 16.99 8.46 42.65
N PHE A 148 17.73 7.79 43.52
CA PHE A 148 19.15 7.59 43.35
C PHE A 148 19.45 6.14 42.99
N PHE A 149 20.22 5.95 41.92
CA PHE A 149 20.87 4.71 41.58
C PHE A 149 22.17 4.57 42.37
N ALA A 150 22.40 3.39 42.93
CA ALA A 150 23.64 3.06 43.63
C ALA A 150 24.07 1.67 43.19
N ILE A 151 25.34 1.53 42.81
CA ILE A 151 25.92 0.26 42.41
C ILE A 151 27.28 0.09 43.07
N ASN A 152 27.47 -1.07 43.69
CA ASN A 152 28.71 -1.47 44.32
C ASN A 152 29.30 -2.65 43.54
N SER A 153 29.59 -2.41 42.28
CA SER A 153 30.20 -3.37 41.36
C SER A 153 31.20 -2.64 40.47
N ASN A 154 32.32 -3.30 40.19
CA ASN A 154 33.31 -2.80 39.24
C ASN A 154 32.88 -3.06 37.78
N GLU A 155 31.86 -3.88 37.59
CA GLU A 155 31.33 -4.33 36.30
C GLU A 155 29.83 -4.09 36.25
N ILE A 156 29.36 -3.44 35.17
CA ILE A 156 27.94 -3.22 34.91
C ILE A 156 27.57 -3.90 33.59
N HIS A 157 26.64 -4.84 33.65
CA HIS A 157 25.99 -5.39 32.48
C HIS A 157 24.76 -4.54 32.16
N ILE A 158 24.65 -4.08 30.91
CA ILE A 158 23.54 -3.23 30.48
C ILE A 158 22.19 -3.95 30.60
N GLU A 159 22.16 -5.26 30.39
CA GLU A 159 20.99 -6.13 30.55
C GLU A 159 20.44 -6.04 31.96
N HIS A 160 21.33 -6.07 32.97
CA HIS A 160 20.93 -5.95 34.37
C HIS A 160 20.41 -4.55 34.66
N PHE A 161 21.02 -3.52 34.08
CA PHE A 161 20.56 -2.15 34.23
C PHE A 161 19.16 -1.95 33.62
N LEU A 162 18.92 -2.40 32.39
CA LEU A 162 17.60 -2.31 31.73
C LEU A 162 16.51 -3.10 32.48
N ARG A 163 16.83 -4.31 32.96
CA ARG A 163 15.90 -5.08 33.80
C ARG A 163 15.59 -4.37 35.10
N MET A 164 16.59 -3.76 35.72
CA MET A 164 16.44 -2.99 36.95
C MET A 164 15.57 -1.75 36.75
N LEU A 165 15.72 -1.03 35.63
CA LEU A 165 14.81 0.07 35.27
C LEU A 165 13.34 -0.38 35.28
N ASN A 166 13.05 -1.53 34.68
CA ASN A 166 11.71 -2.09 34.65
C ASN A 166 11.25 -2.63 36.02
N GLU A 167 12.01 -3.53 36.63
CA GLU A 167 11.60 -4.27 37.82
C GLU A 167 11.59 -3.42 39.10
N VAL A 168 12.50 -2.46 39.22
CA VAL A 168 12.66 -1.62 40.42
C VAL A 168 11.97 -0.27 40.26
N TYR A 169 12.16 0.38 39.12
CA TYR A 169 11.64 1.73 38.90
C TYR A 169 10.35 1.78 38.07
N SER A 170 9.86 0.61 37.61
CA SER A 170 8.68 0.51 36.74
C SER A 170 8.83 1.30 35.43
N LEU A 171 10.08 1.52 34.99
CA LEU A 171 10.40 2.23 33.77
C LEU A 171 10.56 1.23 32.63
N ASN A 172 9.71 1.33 31.61
CA ASN A 172 9.82 0.55 30.40
C ASN A 172 10.86 1.19 29.48
N THR A 173 11.66 0.35 28.81
CA THR A 173 12.64 0.75 27.82
C THR A 173 12.27 0.17 26.46
N ILE A 174 12.07 1.03 25.45
CA ILE A 174 11.66 0.62 24.10
C ILE A 174 12.53 1.31 23.08
N PHE A 175 13.03 0.53 22.13
CA PHE A 175 13.85 1.06 21.05
C PHE A 175 12.98 1.47 19.88
N TYR A 176 13.12 2.74 19.49
CA TYR A 176 12.50 3.30 18.31
C TYR A 176 13.25 2.87 17.04
N ASP A 177 14.58 2.91 17.10
CA ASP A 177 15.52 2.43 16.09
C ASP A 177 16.71 1.72 16.76
N GLU A 178 17.79 1.43 16.02
CA GLU A 178 18.95 0.70 16.57
C GLU A 178 19.71 1.46 17.68
N ASP A 179 19.59 2.79 17.73
CA ASP A 179 20.40 3.65 18.59
C ASP A 179 19.55 4.51 19.54
N THR A 180 18.23 4.57 19.38
CA THR A 180 17.34 5.47 20.13
C THR A 180 16.40 4.70 21.05
N VAL A 181 16.50 4.95 22.36
CA VAL A 181 15.70 4.30 23.41
C VAL A 181 14.76 5.27 24.12
N LEU A 182 13.48 4.93 24.14
CA LEU A 182 12.42 5.60 24.89
C LEU A 182 12.35 5.00 26.30
N VAL A 183 12.38 5.83 27.33
CA VAL A 183 12.34 5.41 28.74
C VAL A 183 11.20 6.09 29.49
N GLY A 184 10.31 5.29 30.09
CA GLY A 184 9.24 5.79 30.96
C GLY A 184 8.18 4.73 31.28
N LYS A 185 7.26 4.99 32.21
CA LYS A 185 6.21 4.00 32.57
C LYS A 185 5.27 3.73 31.42
N GLN A 186 4.90 4.77 30.66
CA GLN A 186 3.99 4.64 29.52
C GLN A 186 4.67 4.19 28.22
N ALA A 187 5.98 3.95 28.21
CA ALA A 187 6.70 3.65 26.98
C ALA A 187 6.09 2.44 26.24
N SER A 188 5.52 1.44 26.93
CA SER A 188 4.81 0.29 26.34
C SER A 188 3.70 0.63 25.33
N ALA A 189 3.13 1.84 25.37
CA ALA A 189 2.20 2.31 24.34
C ALA A 189 2.83 2.42 22.95
N PHE A 190 4.16 2.59 22.88
CA PHE A 190 4.93 2.64 21.63
C PHE A 190 5.36 1.25 21.11
N GLU A 191 5.28 0.17 21.91
CA GLU A 191 5.66 -1.20 21.48
C GLU A 191 4.75 -1.73 20.35
N ASN A 192 3.52 -1.22 20.24
CA ASN A 192 2.50 -1.69 19.30
C ASN A 192 2.53 -1.02 17.91
N ASN A 193 3.49 -0.11 17.64
CA ASN A 193 3.52 0.69 16.42
C ASN A 193 4.67 0.34 15.45
N LEU A 194 5.34 -0.81 15.62
CA LEU A 194 6.33 -1.30 14.66
C LEU A 194 5.72 -2.45 13.84
N PRO A 195 5.79 -2.41 12.49
CA PRO A 195 5.25 -3.49 11.67
C PRO A 195 5.97 -4.81 11.98
N LEU A 196 5.18 -5.86 12.22
CA LEU A 196 5.66 -7.24 12.17
C LEU A 196 5.41 -7.74 10.75
N PHE A 197 6.47 -7.86 9.96
CA PHE A 197 6.39 -8.63 8.71
C PHE A 197 6.01 -10.08 9.06
N ILE A 198 4.96 -10.55 8.40
CA ILE A 198 4.79 -11.96 8.06
C ILE A 198 4.79 -11.94 6.54
N GLU A 199 5.91 -12.31 5.94
CA GLU A 199 5.93 -12.79 4.56
C GLU A 199 6.20 -14.28 4.60
N ASN A 200 5.23 -15.06 4.13
CA ASN A 200 5.47 -16.28 3.38
C ASN A 200 4.93 -15.95 1.99
N GLU A 201 5.65 -16.10 0.88
CA GLU A 201 6.63 -17.12 0.50
C GLU A 201 7.51 -16.60 -0.66
N ASN A 202 8.80 -16.94 -0.60
CA ASN A 202 9.75 -17.20 -1.70
C ASN A 202 10.05 -16.16 -2.79
N ILE A 203 11.23 -15.54 -2.72
CA ILE A 203 12.23 -15.62 -3.81
C ILE A 203 13.64 -15.77 -3.22
N SER A 204 14.29 -16.85 -3.65
CA SER A 204 15.73 -17.13 -3.52
C SER A 204 16.54 -16.56 -4.69
N GLU A 205 17.85 -16.43 -4.42
CA GLU A 205 18.99 -16.24 -5.34
C GLU A 205 19.32 -14.78 -5.70
N GLU A 206 20.55 -14.27 -5.56
CA GLU A 206 21.86 -14.93 -5.53
C GLU A 206 22.92 -14.04 -4.87
N SER A 207 23.89 -14.69 -4.24
CA SER A 207 25.05 -14.15 -3.54
C SER A 207 26.02 -13.35 -4.41
N SER A 208 26.57 -12.24 -3.89
CA SER A 208 27.99 -11.96 -4.06
C SER A 208 28.56 -11.10 -2.92
N SER A 209 29.74 -11.50 -2.48
CA SER A 209 30.46 -11.07 -1.28
C SER A 209 31.36 -9.85 -1.48
N THR A 210 31.53 -9.09 -0.40
CA THR A 210 32.72 -8.30 0.03
C THR A 210 33.16 -7.09 -0.81
N ASN A 211 33.05 -5.88 -0.22
CA ASN A 211 34.21 -5.15 0.35
C ASN A 211 33.81 -3.82 1.02
N PHE A 212 34.30 -3.62 2.25
CA PHE A 212 34.44 -2.34 2.92
C PHE A 212 35.44 -1.45 2.19
N MET A 213 35.11 -0.17 1.94
CA MET A 213 36.04 0.96 2.17
C MET A 213 35.38 2.34 2.12
N LEU A 214 35.92 3.21 2.98
CA LEU A 214 35.58 4.60 3.27
C LEU A 214 35.73 5.62 2.11
N ALA A 215 34.96 6.70 2.28
CA ALA A 215 35.25 8.12 1.98
C ALA A 215 35.17 8.66 0.54
N SER A 216 34.22 9.57 0.29
CA SER A 216 34.40 11.04 0.39
C SER A 216 33.44 11.83 -0.53
N SER A 217 32.86 12.89 0.05
CA SER A 217 32.43 14.17 -0.54
C SER A 217 31.81 14.20 -1.96
N LYS A 218 30.56 14.68 -2.06
CA LYS A 218 30.20 16.00 -2.64
C LYS A 218 28.70 16.27 -2.56
N GLU A 219 28.40 17.57 -2.53
CA GLU A 219 27.11 18.26 -2.41
C GLU A 219 26.00 17.82 -3.38
N ASP A 220 24.78 18.27 -3.03
CA ASP A 220 23.54 18.40 -3.81
C ASP A 220 22.49 17.28 -3.74
N SER A 221 21.64 17.36 -2.72
CA SER A 221 20.17 17.46 -2.88
C SER A 221 19.54 17.92 -1.56
N LEU A 222 18.88 19.08 -1.53
CA LEU A 222 18.02 19.51 -0.41
C LEU A 222 16.90 18.49 -0.23
N ASP A 223 17.03 17.65 0.79
CA ASP A 223 16.03 16.67 1.21
C ASP A 223 14.96 17.40 2.02
N ARG A 224 13.84 17.77 1.37
CA ARG A 224 12.71 18.50 1.99
C ARG A 224 11.99 17.73 3.12
N ASN A 225 12.45 16.52 3.46
CA ASN A 225 11.92 15.69 4.53
C ASN A 225 12.79 15.68 5.80
N GLN A 226 13.86 16.50 5.89
CA GLN A 226 14.62 16.62 7.14
C GLN A 226 13.82 17.36 8.22
N GLU A 227 13.54 16.67 9.32
CA GLU A 227 12.92 17.22 10.53
C GLU A 227 14.01 17.78 11.46
N TYR A 228 13.79 19.00 11.97
CA TYR A 228 14.69 19.70 12.88
C TYR A 228 14.06 19.83 14.25
N LEU A 229 14.82 19.46 15.28
CA LEU A 229 14.43 19.70 16.66
C LEU A 229 14.91 21.08 17.11
N LEU A 230 13.96 21.93 17.48
CA LEU A 230 14.17 23.30 17.95
C LEU A 230 13.81 23.40 19.42
N PHE A 231 14.55 24.19 20.19
CA PHE A 231 14.28 24.41 21.60
C PHE A 231 13.96 25.87 21.86
N PHE A 232 12.84 26.12 22.52
CA PHE A 232 12.36 27.46 22.80
C PHE A 232 11.98 27.62 24.26
N GLU A 233 12.34 28.76 24.83
CA GLU A 233 11.71 29.25 26.05
C GLU A 233 10.51 30.11 25.63
N SER A 234 9.31 29.81 26.10
CA SER A 234 8.15 30.67 25.89
C SER A 234 7.21 30.70 27.07
N LYS A 235 6.81 31.91 27.46
CA LYS A 235 5.86 32.15 28.57
C LYS A 235 4.42 31.79 28.21
N TYR A 236 4.18 31.34 26.97
CA TYR A 236 2.89 30.92 26.43
C TYR A 236 2.92 29.43 26.09
N ASP A 237 1.77 28.76 26.16
CA ASP A 237 1.67 27.33 25.86
C ASP A 237 1.85 27.04 24.36
N LEU A 238 3.04 26.53 24.00
CA LEU A 238 3.39 26.24 22.61
C LEU A 238 2.85 24.90 22.11
N THR A 239 2.21 24.07 22.94
CA THR A 239 1.63 22.78 22.49
C THR A 239 0.56 22.95 21.41
N ARG A 240 0.01 24.16 21.26
CA ARG A 240 -0.95 24.49 20.20
C ARG A 240 -0.32 24.75 18.84
N LEU A 241 1.00 24.91 18.75
CA LEU A 241 1.69 25.02 17.45
C LEU A 241 1.50 23.77 16.59
N GLU A 242 1.24 22.60 17.19
CA GLU A 242 0.85 21.37 16.48
C GLU A 242 -0.45 21.51 15.66
N LYS A 243 -1.29 22.50 15.99
CA LYS A 243 -2.51 22.81 15.21
C LYS A 243 -2.26 23.74 14.03
N ILE A 244 -1.08 24.37 13.99
CA ILE A 244 -0.72 25.45 13.07
C ILE A 244 0.43 25.02 12.14
N PHE A 245 1.36 24.20 12.63
CA PHE A 245 2.49 23.70 11.85
C PHE A 245 2.49 22.18 11.91
N ASP A 246 3.00 21.51 10.86
CA ASP A 246 3.21 20.06 10.89
C ASP A 246 4.45 19.73 11.73
N CYS A 247 4.32 20.01 13.02
CA CYS A 247 5.35 19.91 14.02
C CYS A 247 4.84 19.18 15.26
N LYS A 248 5.75 18.59 16.02
CA LYS A 248 5.46 17.99 17.32
C LYS A 248 6.05 18.87 18.41
N VAL A 249 5.27 19.20 19.42
CA VAL A 249 5.66 20.09 20.50
C VAL A 249 5.62 19.34 21.83
N ALA A 250 6.79 19.15 22.42
CA ALA A 250 6.92 18.58 23.75
C ALA A 250 7.28 19.68 24.76
N PHE A 251 6.43 19.90 25.75
CA PHE A 251 6.77 20.67 26.95
C PHE A 251 7.64 19.83 27.87
N PHE A 252 8.73 20.39 28.41
CA PHE A 252 9.64 19.59 29.25
C PHE A 252 10.15 20.23 30.54
N GLU A 253 9.93 21.53 30.83
CA GLU A 253 10.00 22.18 32.19
C GLU A 253 9.95 23.72 32.10
N ASP A 254 9.51 24.44 33.15
CA ASP A 254 9.74 25.90 33.42
C ASP A 254 9.63 26.88 32.22
N ASN A 255 8.66 26.65 31.31
CA ASN A 255 8.41 27.39 30.06
C ASN A 255 9.26 26.99 28.85
N TYR A 256 9.96 25.85 28.88
CA TYR A 256 10.74 25.33 27.77
C TYR A 256 9.98 24.27 26.96
N TYR A 257 10.02 24.41 25.64
CA TYR A 257 9.35 23.57 24.66
C TYR A 257 10.35 23.08 23.61
N ALA A 258 10.25 21.81 23.25
CA ALA A 258 10.97 21.20 22.15
C ALA A 258 10.01 21.03 20.97
N ILE A 259 10.34 21.59 19.81
CA ILE A 259 9.50 21.58 18.62
C ILE A 259 10.25 20.84 17.52
N LEU A 260 9.75 19.68 17.13
CA LEU A 260 10.22 18.94 15.96
C LEU A 260 9.43 19.43 14.75
N ALA A 261 10.05 20.21 13.88
CA ALA A 261 9.41 20.82 12.72
C ALA A 261 10.21 20.56 11.44
N ARG A 262 9.51 20.49 10.30
CA ARG A 262 10.17 20.33 8.99
C ARG A 262 11.03 21.54 8.65
N GLU A 263 12.07 21.34 7.83
CA GLU A 263 12.99 22.41 7.40
C GLU A 263 12.28 23.69 6.92
N GLY A 264 11.17 23.54 6.20
CA GLY A 264 10.40 24.67 5.64
C GLY A 264 9.61 25.52 6.64
N GLU A 265 9.38 25.02 7.86
CA GLU A 265 8.54 25.70 8.88
C GLU A 265 9.38 26.28 10.02
N LYS A 266 10.67 25.92 10.09
CA LYS A 266 11.60 26.30 11.15
C LYS A 266 11.69 27.81 11.36
N ASP A 267 11.82 28.60 10.30
CA ASP A 267 12.03 30.04 10.43
C ASP A 267 10.76 30.77 10.90
N GLN A 268 9.58 30.31 10.47
CA GLN A 268 8.28 30.86 10.89
C GLN A 268 7.98 30.57 12.35
N ILE A 269 8.25 29.33 12.80
CA ILE A 269 8.10 28.93 14.20
C ILE A 269 9.03 29.77 15.09
N ASN A 270 10.28 29.99 14.67
CA ASN A 270 11.22 30.87 15.38
C ASN A 270 10.70 32.31 15.50
N GLU A 271 10.22 32.91 14.41
CA GLU A 271 9.75 34.30 14.38
C GLU A 271 8.50 34.49 15.24
N LEU A 272 7.55 33.56 15.17
CA LEU A 272 6.32 33.57 15.96
C LEU A 272 6.60 33.49 17.46
N ILE A 273 7.47 32.56 17.89
CA ILE A 273 7.76 32.36 19.31
C ILE A 273 8.50 33.58 19.87
N ASN A 274 9.42 34.16 19.11
CA ASN A 274 10.09 35.40 19.50
C ASN A 274 9.08 36.55 19.68
N TYR A 275 8.13 36.69 18.75
CA TYR A 275 7.08 37.71 18.86
C TYR A 275 6.16 37.49 20.05
N LEU A 276 5.72 36.24 20.30
CA LEU A 276 4.89 35.90 21.46
C LEU A 276 5.58 36.29 22.76
N ASN A 277 6.88 36.02 22.88
CA ASN A 277 7.67 36.33 24.08
C ASN A 277 7.89 37.83 24.33
N GLU A 278 7.67 38.69 23.33
CA GLU A 278 7.77 40.15 23.45
C GLU A 278 6.46 40.79 23.98
N ILE A 279 5.35 40.06 24.04
CA ILE A 279 4.06 40.57 24.51
C ILE A 279 4.06 40.66 26.06
N PRO A 280 3.75 41.84 26.65
CA PRO A 280 3.72 42.02 28.11
C PRO A 280 2.47 41.40 28.77
N GLU A 281 2.64 40.81 29.97
CA GLU A 281 1.57 40.18 30.76
C GLU A 281 0.38 41.14 31.04
N THR A 282 -0.83 40.72 30.66
CA THR A 282 -2.07 41.27 31.21
C THR A 282 -2.39 40.53 32.50
N LYS A 283 -2.12 41.17 33.64
CA LYS A 283 -2.57 40.67 34.96
C LYS A 283 -4.09 40.80 35.04
N ASP A 284 -4.79 39.67 35.10
CA ASP A 284 -5.92 39.44 36.03
C ASP A 284 -6.65 38.12 35.72
N VAL A 285 -6.20 36.99 36.27
CA VAL A 285 -7.10 35.90 36.70
C VAL A 285 -6.48 35.16 37.90
N LEU A 286 -7.12 35.27 39.08
CA LEU A 286 -6.78 34.51 40.29
C LEU A 286 -7.42 33.09 40.26
N PRO A 287 -6.81 32.07 40.90
CA PRO A 287 -7.31 30.70 40.88
C PRO A 287 -8.47 30.47 41.86
N ILE A 288 -9.46 29.68 41.42
CA ILE A 288 -10.66 29.30 42.16
C ILE A 288 -10.31 28.18 43.18
N THR A 289 -10.67 28.38 44.44
CA THR A 289 -10.75 27.32 45.47
C THR A 289 -12.22 27.08 45.82
N PRO A 290 -12.70 25.83 46.03
CA PRO A 290 -14.13 25.57 46.20
C PRO A 290 -14.54 25.62 47.67
N GLN A 291 -15.52 26.46 48.04
CA GLN A 291 -16.55 26.12 49.05
C GLN A 291 -17.67 27.18 49.19
N GLU A 292 -18.89 26.62 49.26
CA GLU A 292 -20.10 27.05 49.98
C GLU A 292 -21.04 28.15 49.47
N ILE A 293 -22.32 27.78 49.60
CA ILE A 293 -23.56 28.38 49.10
C ILE A 293 -24.02 29.49 50.07
N SER A 294 -24.43 30.65 49.55
CA SER A 294 -25.60 31.38 50.08
C SER A 294 -26.05 32.51 49.13
N GLU A 295 -27.36 32.72 49.15
CA GLU A 295 -28.23 33.40 48.17
C GLU A 295 -28.41 34.92 48.50
N PRO A 296 -29.28 35.71 47.82
CA PRO A 296 -28.89 36.84 46.97
C PRO A 296 -29.19 38.24 47.54
N SER A 297 -28.50 39.27 47.04
CA SER A 297 -28.96 40.67 47.11
C SER A 297 -28.50 41.49 45.90
N THR A 298 -29.47 42.08 45.22
CA THR A 298 -29.39 43.02 44.08
C THR A 298 -28.88 44.42 44.50
N PRO A 299 -28.80 45.42 43.59
CA PRO A 299 -27.77 45.62 42.57
C PRO A 299 -27.02 46.94 42.82
N ILE A 300 -25.69 46.97 42.72
CA ILE A 300 -24.94 48.23 42.72
C ILE A 300 -24.35 48.43 41.33
N GLU A 301 -24.92 49.41 40.64
CA GLU A 301 -24.38 50.03 39.43
C GLU A 301 -22.89 50.38 39.62
N LYS A 302 -22.03 49.80 38.78
CA LYS A 302 -20.73 50.38 38.45
C LYS A 302 -20.71 50.64 36.95
N LYS A 303 -20.53 51.92 36.62
CA LYS A 303 -20.30 52.42 35.27
C LYS A 303 -19.10 51.72 34.65
N GLU A 304 -19.32 50.98 33.57
CA GLU A 304 -18.26 50.52 32.66
C GLU A 304 -17.89 51.67 31.72
N ASN A 305 -16.62 52.04 31.73
CA ASN A 305 -16.02 52.97 30.77
C ASN A 305 -15.83 52.20 29.45
N TYR A 306 -16.72 52.44 28.49
CA TYR A 306 -16.57 52.02 27.10
C TYR A 306 -15.61 52.99 26.39
N GLU A 307 -14.31 52.74 26.43
CA GLU A 307 -13.40 53.28 25.42
C GLU A 307 -12.44 52.17 24.96
N ASP A 308 -12.55 51.84 23.67
CA ASP A 308 -11.64 51.02 22.86
C ASP A 308 -11.96 49.52 22.64
N GLU A 309 -13.24 49.15 22.52
CA GLU A 309 -13.62 47.89 21.86
C GLU A 309 -13.48 48.01 20.34
N SER A 310 -12.60 47.19 19.75
CA SER A 310 -12.32 47.07 18.32
C SER A 310 -12.66 45.66 17.83
N TYR A 311 -12.93 45.54 16.53
CA TYR A 311 -13.27 44.27 15.91
C TYR A 311 -12.58 44.10 14.55
N VAL A 312 -12.29 42.86 14.19
CA VAL A 312 -11.71 42.50 12.89
C VAL A 312 -12.23 41.15 12.44
N VAL A 313 -12.36 40.93 11.14
CA VAL A 313 -12.49 39.57 10.58
C VAL A 313 -11.11 39.15 10.10
N LEU A 314 -10.55 38.10 10.70
CA LEU A 314 -9.31 37.47 10.27
C LEU A 314 -9.61 36.34 9.30
N THR A 315 -8.95 36.35 8.14
CA THR A 315 -8.86 35.19 7.26
C THR A 315 -7.61 34.41 7.64
N SER A 316 -7.76 33.13 7.94
CA SER A 316 -6.67 32.23 8.28
C SER A 316 -6.96 30.80 7.85
N VAL A 317 -5.95 30.10 7.31
CA VAL A 317 -6.02 28.65 7.07
C VAL A 317 -5.92 27.83 8.37
N TYR A 318 -5.63 28.49 9.50
CA TYR A 318 -5.53 27.89 10.83
C TYR A 318 -6.70 28.30 11.72
N ASP A 319 -7.09 27.43 12.63
CA ASP A 319 -8.16 27.71 13.59
C ASP A 319 -7.71 28.79 14.58
N MET A 320 -8.19 30.03 14.41
CA MET A 320 -7.78 31.19 15.22
C MET A 320 -8.47 31.27 16.58
N THR A 321 -9.31 30.30 16.95
CA THR A 321 -9.98 30.28 18.27
C THR A 321 -8.99 30.20 19.44
N PHE A 322 -7.78 29.68 19.22
CA PHE A 322 -6.72 29.65 20.23
C PHE A 322 -6.28 31.05 20.71
N LEU A 323 -6.58 32.11 19.95
CA LEU A 323 -6.22 33.48 20.35
C LEU A 323 -6.95 33.95 21.61
N GLU A 324 -8.12 33.39 21.96
CA GLU A 324 -8.81 33.69 23.22
C GLU A 324 -8.02 33.23 24.45
N GLU A 325 -7.14 32.23 24.29
CA GLU A 325 -6.32 31.67 25.37
C GLU A 325 -5.05 32.50 25.61
N ILE A 326 -4.64 33.31 24.62
CA ILE A 326 -3.36 34.06 24.60
C ILE A 326 -3.59 35.57 24.74
N LEU A 327 -4.71 36.08 24.22
CA LEU A 327 -5.06 37.49 24.19
C LEU A 327 -6.47 37.70 24.78
N PRO A 328 -6.74 38.87 25.40
CA PRO A 328 -8.08 39.22 25.86
C PRO A 328 -8.97 39.64 24.68
N VAL A 329 -9.22 38.70 23.76
CA VAL A 329 -10.10 38.81 22.60
C VAL A 329 -11.17 37.72 22.66
N LYS A 330 -12.35 38.00 22.13
CA LYS A 330 -13.39 37.02 21.82
C LYS A 330 -13.34 36.70 20.34
N THR A 331 -13.30 35.43 19.99
CA THR A 331 -13.16 34.90 18.64
C THR A 331 -14.40 34.08 18.29
N TYR A 332 -15.07 34.45 17.21
CA TYR A 332 -16.24 33.78 16.68
C TYR A 332 -15.89 33.21 15.32
N LYS A 333 -15.91 31.88 15.18
CA LYS A 333 -15.76 31.23 13.88
C LYS A 333 -16.98 31.53 13.00
N LEU A 334 -16.76 32.18 11.86
CA LEU A 334 -17.81 32.51 10.89
C LEU A 334 -17.98 31.38 9.86
N ASP A 335 -16.86 30.85 9.38
CA ASP A 335 -16.78 29.67 8.50
C ASP A 335 -15.42 28.95 8.69
N GLU A 336 -15.00 28.10 7.74
CA GLU A 336 -13.75 27.34 7.85
C GLU A 336 -12.48 28.21 7.87
N GLN A 337 -12.50 29.42 7.28
CA GLN A 337 -11.32 30.27 7.11
C GLN A 337 -11.48 31.68 7.69
N HIS A 338 -12.70 32.10 8.06
CA HIS A 338 -12.98 33.43 8.59
C HIS A 338 -13.36 33.42 10.08
N PHE A 339 -12.69 34.27 10.85
CA PHE A 339 -12.88 34.41 12.30
C PHE A 339 -13.14 35.87 12.66
N PHE A 340 -14.27 36.14 13.31
CA PHE A 340 -14.59 37.48 13.83
C PHE A 340 -14.01 37.64 15.23
N LEU A 341 -13.09 38.59 15.40
CA LEU A 341 -12.46 38.89 16.68
C LEU A 341 -12.97 40.22 17.23
N MET A 342 -13.18 40.27 18.55
CA MET A 342 -13.60 41.44 19.30
C MET A 342 -12.76 41.58 20.56
N GLY A 343 -12.14 42.74 20.79
CA GLY A 343 -11.28 42.98 21.93
C GLY A 343 -10.72 44.40 21.92
N SER A 344 -9.70 44.70 22.73
CA SER A 344 -9.10 46.03 22.69
C SER A 344 -8.39 46.29 21.36
N SER A 345 -8.30 47.56 20.92
CA SER A 345 -7.55 47.94 19.71
C SER A 345 -6.09 47.44 19.71
N GLU A 346 -5.48 47.29 20.88
CA GLU A 346 -4.14 46.72 21.04
C GLU A 346 -4.15 45.19 20.87
N SER A 347 -5.10 44.49 21.49
CA SER A 347 -5.23 43.03 21.38
C SER A 347 -5.57 42.59 19.94
N ILE A 348 -6.39 43.37 19.24
CA ILE A 348 -6.72 43.14 17.83
C ILE A 348 -5.49 43.30 16.92
N LYS A 349 -4.62 44.29 17.18
CA LYS A 349 -3.36 44.45 16.42
C LYS A 349 -2.39 43.29 16.64
N ILE A 350 -2.28 42.82 17.88
CA ILE A 350 -1.45 41.66 18.22
C ILE A 350 -2.01 40.40 17.54
N ALA A 351 -3.33 40.20 17.58
CA ALA A 351 -4.01 39.10 16.90
C ALA A 351 -3.79 39.11 15.37
N GLN A 352 -3.88 40.28 14.73
CA GLN A 352 -3.56 40.44 13.31
C GLN A 352 -2.10 40.09 13.01
N LYS A 353 -1.17 40.49 13.89
CA LYS A 353 0.26 40.20 13.69
C LYS A 353 0.60 38.73 13.86
N ILE A 354 0.00 38.06 14.86
CA ILE A 354 0.10 36.61 15.02
C ILE A 354 -0.43 35.92 13.76
N ASN A 355 -1.58 36.35 13.24
CA ASN A 355 -2.15 35.81 12.01
C ASN A 355 -1.17 35.94 10.83
N GLU A 356 -0.55 37.10 10.64
CA GLU A 356 0.47 37.31 9.59
C GLU A 356 1.68 36.38 9.72
N LEU A 357 2.14 36.12 10.96
CA LEU A 357 3.33 35.30 11.23
C LEU A 357 3.08 33.80 11.05
N VAL A 358 1.86 33.34 11.29
CA VAL A 358 1.49 31.93 11.11
C VAL A 358 1.08 31.61 9.67
N GLN A 359 0.65 32.59 8.87
CA GLN A 359 0.40 32.33 7.45
C GLN A 359 1.72 31.87 6.77
N PRO A 360 1.68 30.84 5.93
CA PRO A 360 2.87 30.40 5.21
C PRO A 360 3.48 31.58 4.45
N GLN A 361 4.78 31.83 4.65
CA GLN A 361 5.55 32.86 3.94
C GLN A 361 5.54 32.58 2.44
N ILE A 362 4.53 33.13 1.77
CA ILE A 362 4.61 33.44 0.36
C ILE A 362 5.63 34.58 0.26
N ILE A 363 6.78 34.32 -0.38
CA ILE A 363 7.68 35.36 -0.92
C ILE A 363 6.77 36.48 -1.43
N PRO A 364 6.95 37.76 -1.04
CA PRO A 364 5.99 38.80 -1.39
C PRO A 364 5.98 38.99 -2.91
N GLU A 365 5.13 38.23 -3.60
CA GLU A 365 4.43 38.78 -4.73
C GLU A 365 3.57 39.88 -4.13
N MET A 366 3.91 41.13 -4.49
CA MET A 366 2.98 42.27 -4.38
C MET A 366 1.56 41.73 -4.51
N PHE A 367 0.72 41.90 -3.48
CA PHE A 367 -0.69 41.49 -3.44
C PHE A 367 -1.21 41.28 -4.87
N LYS A 368 -1.11 40.04 -5.36
CA LYS A 368 -1.82 39.69 -6.57
C LYS A 368 -3.24 39.49 -6.06
N PRO A 369 -4.20 40.27 -6.56
CA PRO A 369 -5.59 40.04 -6.17
C PRO A 369 -5.89 38.56 -6.40
N ILE A 370 -6.67 37.93 -5.52
CA ILE A 370 -7.11 36.53 -5.73
C ILE A 370 -7.83 36.50 -7.07
N ILE A 371 -7.17 35.93 -8.10
CA ILE A 371 -7.67 35.91 -9.47
C ILE A 371 -8.53 34.65 -9.61
N ASN A 372 -9.83 34.83 -9.58
CA ASN A 372 -10.80 33.82 -9.94
C ASN A 372 -10.74 33.57 -11.45
N LYS A 373 -10.79 32.29 -11.83
CA LYS A 373 -10.87 31.86 -13.22
C LYS A 373 -12.21 31.18 -13.48
N GLU A 374 -12.99 31.70 -14.40
CA GLU A 374 -14.34 31.20 -14.70
C GLU A 374 -14.56 31.08 -16.20
N LEU A 375 -15.22 30.00 -16.60
CA LEU A 375 -15.64 29.78 -17.98
C LEU A 375 -17.05 30.31 -18.17
N VAL A 376 -17.22 31.19 -19.17
CA VAL A 376 -18.50 31.84 -19.43
C VAL A 376 -18.83 31.82 -20.91
N THR A 377 -20.06 31.43 -21.23
CA THR A 377 -20.64 31.53 -22.57
C THR A 377 -21.46 32.81 -22.71
N ILE A 378 -21.21 33.60 -23.75
CA ILE A 378 -21.96 34.84 -24.03
C ILE A 378 -22.50 34.80 -25.47
N PRO A 379 -23.76 35.21 -25.72
CA PRO A 379 -24.30 35.30 -27.07
C PRO A 379 -23.41 36.15 -27.99
N PHE A 380 -23.20 35.69 -29.23
CA PHE A 380 -22.32 36.37 -30.18
C PHE A 380 -22.70 37.85 -30.38
N GLU A 381 -24.00 38.15 -30.46
CA GLU A 381 -24.53 39.51 -30.60
C GLU A 381 -24.24 40.44 -29.40
N LYS A 382 -23.93 39.87 -28.23
CA LYS A 382 -23.67 40.57 -26.98
C LYS A 382 -22.19 40.59 -26.58
N SER A 383 -21.37 39.75 -27.21
CA SER A 383 -19.91 39.65 -27.01
C SER A 383 -19.23 41.02 -26.94
N THR A 384 -19.49 41.90 -27.90
CA THR A 384 -18.84 43.24 -27.96
C THR A 384 -19.23 44.16 -26.79
N ILE A 385 -20.43 44.01 -26.24
CA ILE A 385 -20.88 44.77 -25.07
C ILE A 385 -20.27 44.17 -23.81
N PHE A 386 -20.25 42.85 -23.72
CA PHE A 386 -19.66 42.10 -22.62
C PHE A 386 -18.16 42.38 -22.47
N GLU A 387 -17.37 42.27 -23.55
CA GLU A 387 -15.94 42.58 -23.55
C GLU A 387 -15.66 44.03 -23.09
N LYS A 388 -16.49 44.99 -23.50
CA LYS A 388 -16.36 46.39 -23.06
C LYS A 388 -16.57 46.53 -21.56
N LEU A 389 -17.53 45.81 -20.98
CA LEU A 389 -17.79 45.82 -19.54
C LEU A 389 -16.63 45.19 -18.76
N LEU A 390 -16.05 44.09 -19.27
CA LEU A 390 -14.88 43.46 -18.67
C LEU A 390 -13.65 44.38 -18.70
N ILE A 391 -13.40 45.05 -19.83
CA ILE A 391 -12.29 46.02 -19.95
C ILE A 391 -12.47 47.20 -18.99
N GLN A 392 -13.70 47.69 -18.83
CA GLN A 392 -14.01 48.83 -17.94
C GLN A 392 -13.69 48.52 -16.47
N GLU A 393 -13.99 47.30 -16.03
CA GLU A 393 -13.70 46.86 -14.66
C GLU A 393 -12.34 46.19 -14.50
N ASN A 394 -11.45 46.27 -15.50
CA ASN A 394 -10.11 45.68 -15.47
C ASN A 394 -10.15 44.17 -15.17
N ILE A 395 -11.02 43.43 -15.87
CA ILE A 395 -11.13 41.97 -15.85
C ILE A 395 -10.41 41.42 -17.07
N GLU A 396 -9.46 40.52 -16.87
CA GLU A 396 -8.76 39.84 -17.95
C GLU A 396 -9.66 38.75 -18.55
N PHE A 397 -9.59 38.56 -19.87
CA PHE A 397 -10.35 37.51 -20.54
C PHE A 397 -9.63 36.97 -21.77
N SER A 398 -9.85 35.69 -22.09
CA SER A 398 -9.39 35.07 -23.33
C SER A 398 -10.54 34.38 -24.04
N ASN A 399 -10.70 34.66 -25.33
CA ASN A 399 -11.64 33.94 -26.19
C ASN A 399 -11.06 32.53 -26.47
N ILE A 400 -11.79 31.50 -26.04
CA ILE A 400 -11.43 30.09 -26.27
C ILE A 400 -12.00 29.63 -27.62
N THR A 401 -13.24 30.00 -27.93
CA THR A 401 -13.93 29.61 -29.16
C THR A 401 -15.02 30.62 -29.51
N GLU A 402 -15.11 30.95 -30.80
CA GLU A 402 -16.12 31.82 -31.39
C GLU A 402 -16.96 31.01 -32.38
N GLN A 403 -18.26 30.97 -32.15
CA GLN A 403 -19.26 30.28 -32.97
C GLN A 403 -20.30 31.30 -33.45
N GLU A 404 -21.14 30.92 -34.42
CA GLU A 404 -22.14 31.82 -35.00
C GLU A 404 -23.10 32.39 -33.93
N ASP A 405 -23.40 31.61 -32.89
CA ASP A 405 -24.40 31.96 -31.87
C ASP A 405 -23.80 32.37 -30.51
N TYR A 406 -22.54 32.03 -30.23
CA TYR A 406 -21.90 32.31 -28.94
C TYR A 406 -20.39 32.46 -29.00
N VAL A 407 -19.84 33.07 -27.94
CA VAL A 407 -18.41 33.15 -27.67
C VAL A 407 -18.14 32.58 -26.28
N LEU A 408 -17.16 31.68 -26.19
CA LEU A 408 -16.69 31.11 -24.93
C LEU A 408 -15.48 31.91 -24.43
N TYR A 409 -15.60 32.48 -23.24
CA TYR A 409 -14.54 33.23 -22.58
C TYR A 409 -14.01 32.48 -21.36
N MET A 410 -12.69 32.46 -21.19
CA MET A 410 -12.08 32.32 -19.87
C MET A 410 -11.95 33.71 -19.29
N LEU A 411 -12.50 33.93 -18.10
CA LEU A 411 -12.38 35.19 -17.36
C LEU A 411 -11.37 35.01 -16.25
N GLU A 412 -10.49 35.98 -16.07
CA GLU A 412 -9.52 36.05 -14.97
C GLU A 412 -9.76 37.38 -14.23
N TYR A 413 -10.32 37.31 -13.03
CA TYR A 413 -10.81 38.48 -12.31
C TYR A 413 -10.56 38.41 -10.81
N GLU A 414 -10.40 39.57 -10.17
CA GLU A 414 -10.22 39.66 -8.72
C GLU A 414 -11.49 39.21 -7.98
N GLU A 415 -11.37 38.45 -6.88
CA GLU A 415 -12.50 37.94 -6.09
C GLU A 415 -13.51 39.04 -5.68
N SER A 416 -13.04 40.27 -5.44
CA SER A 416 -13.88 41.45 -5.16
C SER A 416 -14.90 41.76 -6.27
N LYS A 417 -14.66 41.30 -7.51
CA LYS A 417 -15.49 41.51 -8.71
C LYS A 417 -16.50 40.38 -8.94
N THR A 418 -16.52 39.34 -8.11
CA THR A 418 -17.46 38.20 -8.23
C THR A 418 -18.93 38.65 -8.26
N SER A 419 -19.31 39.57 -7.36
CA SER A 419 -20.67 40.11 -7.33
C SER A 419 -21.03 40.89 -8.60
N PHE A 420 -20.06 41.59 -9.19
CA PHE A 420 -20.25 42.35 -10.42
C PHE A 420 -20.42 41.42 -11.63
N LEU A 421 -19.55 40.42 -11.75
CA LEU A 421 -19.63 39.41 -12.80
C LEU A 421 -20.95 38.65 -12.74
N LYS A 422 -21.36 38.16 -11.57
CA LYS A 422 -22.65 37.48 -11.41
C LYS A 422 -23.82 38.34 -11.91
N ASN A 423 -23.86 39.63 -11.55
CA ASN A 423 -24.89 40.56 -12.03
C ASN A 423 -24.85 40.78 -13.55
N ILE A 424 -23.66 40.78 -14.15
CA ILE A 424 -23.49 40.86 -15.61
C ILE A 424 -23.98 39.59 -16.28
N LEU A 425 -23.56 38.43 -15.80
CA LEU A 425 -23.94 37.13 -16.36
C LEU A 425 -25.45 36.92 -16.27
N ASP A 426 -26.07 37.29 -15.15
CA ASP A 426 -27.52 37.29 -14.96
C ASP A 426 -28.25 38.24 -15.93
N SER A 427 -27.55 39.27 -16.45
CA SER A 427 -28.07 40.21 -17.45
C SER A 427 -27.92 39.72 -18.90
N PHE A 428 -27.16 38.64 -19.13
CA PHE A 428 -26.96 37.98 -20.42
C PHE A 428 -27.37 36.50 -20.35
N PRO A 429 -28.65 36.19 -20.07
CA PRO A 429 -29.10 34.80 -20.00
C PRO A 429 -28.84 34.11 -21.34
N TYR A 430 -28.07 33.03 -21.30
CA TYR A 430 -27.82 32.17 -22.45
C TYR A 430 -28.90 31.09 -22.50
N GLU A 431 -29.65 31.03 -23.61
CA GLU A 431 -30.55 29.90 -23.86
C GLU A 431 -29.72 28.72 -24.42
N GLU A 432 -29.83 27.57 -23.75
CA GLU A 432 -29.20 26.26 -24.00
C GLU A 432 -28.51 26.09 -25.38
N GLY A 433 -27.24 26.46 -25.46
CA GLY A 433 -26.35 26.05 -26.54
C GLY A 433 -25.43 24.92 -26.04
N SER A 434 -25.57 23.76 -26.67
CA SER A 434 -24.82 22.56 -26.30
C SER A 434 -23.42 22.59 -26.93
N VAL A 435 -22.36 22.59 -26.12
CA VAL A 435 -20.96 22.68 -26.58
C VAL A 435 -20.34 21.29 -26.68
N GLU A 436 -19.78 20.92 -27.82
CA GLU A 436 -19.09 19.63 -28.00
C GLU A 436 -17.58 19.80 -27.72
N ILE A 437 -17.05 19.06 -26.75
CA ILE A 437 -15.65 19.13 -26.29
C ILE A 437 -15.07 17.73 -26.08
N SER A 438 -13.76 17.55 -26.30
CA SER A 438 -13.09 16.28 -25.98
C SER A 438 -12.92 16.08 -24.47
N LEU A 439 -12.89 14.84 -23.99
CA LEU A 439 -12.72 14.54 -22.57
C LEU A 439 -11.38 15.05 -22.02
N LYS A 440 -10.29 14.91 -22.77
CA LYS A 440 -8.97 15.42 -22.36
C LYS A 440 -8.97 16.94 -22.24
N GLU A 441 -9.61 17.63 -23.18
CA GLU A 441 -9.73 19.08 -23.16
C GLU A 441 -10.63 19.56 -22.03
N LEU A 442 -11.77 18.88 -21.79
CA LEU A 442 -12.65 19.16 -20.66
C LEU A 442 -11.93 19.01 -19.32
N ILE A 443 -11.20 17.89 -19.12
CA ILE A 443 -10.37 17.67 -17.93
C ILE A 443 -9.35 18.80 -17.79
N SER A 444 -8.66 19.17 -18.87
CA SER A 444 -7.66 20.23 -18.85
C SER A 444 -8.26 21.60 -18.51
N LEU A 445 -9.47 21.91 -19.01
CA LEU A 445 -10.15 23.18 -18.75
C LEU A 445 -10.60 23.28 -17.29
N VAL A 446 -11.27 22.25 -16.77
CA VAL A 446 -11.72 22.20 -15.37
C VAL A 446 -10.53 22.21 -14.43
N ALA A 447 -9.48 21.45 -14.74
CA ALA A 447 -8.23 21.44 -13.98
C ALA A 447 -7.56 22.81 -13.95
N LYS A 448 -7.50 23.51 -15.10
CA LYS A 448 -6.93 24.85 -15.18
C LYS A 448 -7.75 25.88 -14.38
N ALA A 449 -9.07 25.77 -14.40
CA ALA A 449 -9.96 26.65 -13.63
C ALA A 449 -9.76 26.47 -12.11
N GLN A 450 -9.54 25.23 -11.66
CA GLN A 450 -9.35 24.90 -10.24
C GLN A 450 -7.89 24.85 -9.78
N SER A 451 -6.95 25.25 -10.65
CA SER A 451 -5.50 25.16 -10.41
C SER A 451 -5.02 23.75 -10.05
N ILE A 452 -5.61 22.69 -10.60
CA ILE A 452 -5.23 21.29 -10.39
C ILE A 452 -4.29 20.84 -11.52
N ASN A 453 -3.21 20.10 -11.20
CA ASN A 453 -2.40 19.47 -12.25
C ASN A 453 -3.05 18.16 -12.70
N VAL A 454 -3.08 17.92 -14.01
CA VAL A 454 -3.67 16.71 -14.58
C VAL A 454 -2.73 15.98 -15.53
N ILE A 455 -2.69 14.66 -15.40
CA ILE A 455 -2.04 13.73 -16.32
C ILE A 455 -3.15 12.89 -16.96
N SER A 456 -3.37 13.04 -18.26
CA SER A 456 -4.40 12.27 -18.98
C SER A 456 -3.77 11.11 -19.74
N ASP A 457 -3.72 9.96 -19.09
CA ASP A 457 -3.09 8.70 -19.54
C ASP A 457 -4.14 7.65 -19.94
N PHE A 458 -5.03 8.06 -20.84
CA PHE A 458 -6.05 7.21 -21.45
C PHE A 458 -6.05 7.42 -22.97
N GLU A 459 -6.33 6.37 -23.74
CA GLU A 459 -6.25 6.42 -25.20
C GLU A 459 -7.55 6.95 -25.83
N ASN A 460 -8.70 6.62 -25.24
CA ASN A 460 -10.02 6.91 -25.80
C ASN A 460 -10.52 8.32 -25.43
N ASP A 461 -10.11 9.32 -26.21
CA ASP A 461 -10.55 10.70 -26.06
C ASP A 461 -11.92 10.97 -26.72
N LYS A 462 -12.99 10.55 -26.03
CA LYS A 462 -14.37 10.73 -26.50
C LYS A 462 -14.77 12.21 -26.50
N LYS A 463 -15.69 12.58 -27.38
CA LYS A 463 -16.35 13.89 -27.37
C LYS A 463 -17.63 13.85 -26.55
N VAL A 464 -17.87 14.91 -25.80
CA VAL A 464 -19.03 15.06 -24.92
C VAL A 464 -19.69 16.39 -25.17
N THR A 465 -21.02 16.41 -25.06
CA THR A 465 -21.82 17.60 -25.22
C THR A 465 -22.17 18.16 -23.85
N ILE A 466 -21.80 19.41 -23.60
CA ILE A 466 -21.99 20.11 -22.33
C ILE A 466 -23.01 21.22 -22.55
N ASN A 467 -24.09 21.17 -21.76
CA ASN A 467 -25.16 22.17 -21.83
C ASN A 467 -24.96 23.30 -20.80
N ASP A 468 -24.19 23.06 -19.74
CA ASP A 468 -23.86 24.01 -18.69
C ASP A 468 -22.43 23.72 -18.18
N PHE A 469 -21.59 24.75 -18.14
CA PHE A 469 -20.20 24.67 -17.70
C PHE A 469 -20.02 24.89 -16.19
N ASN A 470 -21.09 24.81 -15.40
CA ASN A 470 -21.01 24.70 -13.94
C ASN A 470 -20.49 23.31 -13.51
N LEU A 471 -19.29 22.97 -13.96
CA LEU A 471 -18.61 21.70 -13.78
C LEU A 471 -17.31 21.95 -13.01
N ASP A 472 -17.22 21.33 -11.85
CA ASP A 472 -15.98 21.22 -11.08
C ASP A 472 -15.41 19.80 -11.20
N MET A 473 -14.18 19.60 -10.71
CA MET A 473 -13.53 18.29 -10.77
C MET A 473 -14.31 17.23 -9.97
N SER A 474 -14.99 17.64 -8.90
CA SER A 474 -15.80 16.75 -8.06
C SER A 474 -17.03 16.19 -8.81
N SER A 475 -17.61 16.99 -9.72
CA SER A 475 -18.72 16.59 -10.58
C SER A 475 -18.25 15.85 -11.84
N LEU A 476 -17.07 16.20 -12.36
CA LEU A 476 -16.49 15.59 -13.56
C LEU A 476 -15.96 14.17 -13.29
N GLN A 477 -15.33 13.93 -12.14
CA GLN A 477 -14.73 12.65 -11.78
C GLN A 477 -15.71 11.45 -11.84
N PRO A 478 -16.92 11.51 -11.24
CA PRO A 478 -17.90 10.42 -11.36
C PRO A 478 -18.31 10.12 -12.80
N TYR A 479 -18.42 11.16 -13.63
CA TYR A 479 -18.73 11.00 -15.04
C TYR A 479 -17.59 10.29 -15.78
N LEU A 480 -16.33 10.67 -15.54
CA LEU A 480 -15.17 10.01 -16.12
C LEU A 480 -15.08 8.53 -15.73
N VAL A 481 -15.34 8.21 -14.46
CA VAL A 481 -15.40 6.81 -13.98
C VAL A 481 -16.50 6.03 -14.70
N SER A 482 -17.66 6.65 -14.97
CA SER A 482 -18.72 6.03 -15.78
C SER A 482 -18.32 5.77 -17.24
N GLN A 483 -17.30 6.47 -17.73
CA GLN A 483 -16.72 6.31 -19.06
C GLN A 483 -15.49 5.40 -19.07
N ASP A 484 -15.24 4.65 -17.98
CA ASP A 484 -14.08 3.78 -17.75
C ASP A 484 -12.72 4.50 -17.62
N ILE A 485 -12.76 5.80 -17.35
CA ILE A 485 -11.57 6.61 -17.05
C ILE A 485 -11.48 6.78 -15.54
N TRP A 486 -10.56 6.04 -14.94
CA TRP A 486 -10.27 6.07 -13.51
C TRP A 486 -9.33 7.23 -13.18
N TYR A 487 -9.21 7.56 -11.90
CA TYR A 487 -8.27 8.57 -11.45
C TYR A 487 -7.57 8.19 -10.16
N GLU A 488 -6.34 8.67 -9.98
CA GLU A 488 -5.55 8.54 -8.76
C GLU A 488 -4.83 9.85 -8.43
N ASN A 489 -4.58 10.07 -7.13
CA ASN A 489 -3.76 11.18 -6.66
C ASN A 489 -2.29 10.77 -6.68
N ILE A 490 -1.48 11.43 -7.51
CA ILE A 490 -0.01 11.19 -7.57
C ILE A 490 0.76 12.17 -6.67
N GLY A 491 0.10 13.24 -6.22
CA GLY A 491 0.65 14.20 -5.28
C GLY A 491 -0.42 15.13 -4.72
N HIS A 492 -0.01 16.12 -3.93
CA HIS A 492 -0.92 17.02 -3.20
C HIS A 492 -1.88 17.85 -4.08
N ASN A 493 -1.58 17.99 -5.38
CA ASN A 493 -2.41 18.73 -6.34
C ASN A 493 -2.27 18.18 -7.77
N THR A 494 -2.12 16.86 -7.90
CA THR A 494 -1.95 16.20 -9.20
C THR A 494 -2.84 14.96 -9.31
N LEU A 495 -3.77 15.00 -10.25
CA LEU A 495 -4.64 13.88 -10.61
C LEU A 495 -4.11 13.22 -11.89
N ARG A 496 -3.94 11.90 -11.87
CA ARG A 496 -3.76 11.13 -13.10
C ARG A 496 -5.06 10.44 -13.43
N PHE A 497 -5.51 10.62 -14.66
CA PHE A 497 -6.64 9.92 -15.25
C PHE A 497 -6.14 8.80 -16.16
N TYR A 498 -6.65 7.58 -16.03
CA TYR A 498 -6.17 6.41 -16.76
C TYR A 498 -7.27 5.40 -17.08
N GLU A 499 -7.08 4.62 -18.15
CA GLU A 499 -7.94 3.46 -18.47
C GLU A 499 -7.46 2.22 -17.69
N GLN A 500 -8.35 1.58 -16.95
CA GLN A 500 -8.02 0.33 -16.27
C GLN A 500 -8.13 -0.83 -17.26
N LYS A 501 -7.04 -1.14 -17.96
CA LYS A 501 -6.96 -2.34 -18.82
C LYS A 501 -7.19 -3.60 -17.98
N LYS A 502 -8.18 -4.41 -18.36
CA LYS A 502 -8.50 -5.64 -17.65
C LYS A 502 -7.51 -6.75 -18.01
N LEU A 503 -7.27 -7.67 -17.08
CA LEU A 503 -6.52 -8.89 -17.36
C LEU A 503 -7.53 -9.99 -17.72
N LEU A 504 -7.36 -10.60 -18.89
CA LEU A 504 -8.22 -11.68 -19.38
C LEU A 504 -7.48 -13.01 -19.21
N LYS A 505 -8.08 -13.94 -18.47
CA LYS A 505 -7.61 -15.33 -18.30
C LYS A 505 -8.35 -16.22 -19.28
N TYR A 506 -7.61 -16.87 -20.16
CA TYR A 506 -8.12 -17.85 -21.12
C TYR A 506 -7.68 -19.25 -20.69
N GLU A 507 -8.63 -20.13 -20.42
CA GLU A 507 -8.38 -21.56 -20.24
C GLU A 507 -8.95 -22.33 -21.43
N ILE A 508 -8.15 -23.20 -22.01
CA ILE A 508 -8.56 -24.00 -23.15
C ILE A 508 -8.53 -25.46 -22.74
N PHE A 509 -9.55 -26.21 -23.12
CA PHE A 509 -9.67 -27.63 -22.84
C PHE A 509 -9.78 -28.37 -24.16
N VAL A 510 -8.79 -29.22 -24.43
CA VAL A 510 -8.74 -30.03 -25.64
C VAL A 510 -9.15 -31.44 -25.29
N PHE A 511 -10.29 -31.89 -25.83
CA PHE A 511 -10.81 -33.23 -25.63
C PHE A 511 -10.58 -34.09 -26.86
N SER A 512 -10.26 -35.36 -26.65
CA SER A 512 -10.21 -36.35 -27.73
C SER A 512 -10.87 -37.68 -27.35
N GLY A 513 -11.38 -38.39 -28.36
CA GLY A 513 -12.01 -39.69 -28.21
C GLY A 513 -12.99 -40.04 -29.32
N GLN A 514 -14.07 -40.76 -28.99
CA GLN A 514 -15.12 -41.21 -29.91
C GLN A 514 -16.46 -40.55 -29.56
N ASN A 515 -17.10 -39.96 -30.55
CA ASN A 515 -18.33 -39.14 -30.48
C ASN A 515 -18.22 -37.98 -29.48
N VAL A 516 -17.04 -37.35 -29.36
CA VAL A 516 -16.79 -36.27 -28.37
C VAL A 516 -17.59 -35.02 -28.71
N ASP A 517 -17.85 -34.79 -29.99
CA ASP A 517 -18.66 -33.68 -30.50
C ASP A 517 -20.10 -33.67 -29.95
N ARG A 518 -20.63 -34.84 -29.58
CA ARG A 518 -21.97 -35.01 -29.00
C ARG A 518 -22.10 -34.56 -27.55
N PHE A 519 -20.99 -34.45 -26.83
CA PHE A 519 -21.04 -34.02 -25.43
C PHE A 519 -21.44 -32.54 -25.34
N SER A 520 -22.28 -32.23 -24.36
CA SER A 520 -22.66 -30.85 -24.02
C SER A 520 -21.49 -30.10 -23.37
N VAL A 521 -21.56 -28.77 -23.33
CA VAL A 521 -20.57 -27.96 -22.61
C VAL A 521 -20.49 -28.34 -21.14
N GLU A 522 -21.64 -28.65 -20.52
CA GLU A 522 -21.73 -29.07 -19.12
C GLU A 522 -21.05 -30.44 -18.89
N GLU A 523 -21.29 -31.41 -19.78
CA GLU A 523 -20.66 -32.72 -19.69
C GLU A 523 -19.14 -32.65 -19.88
N LEU A 524 -18.68 -31.84 -20.85
CA LEU A 524 -17.26 -31.58 -21.06
C LEU A 524 -16.64 -30.85 -19.87
N TYR A 525 -17.33 -29.87 -19.28
CA TYR A 525 -16.86 -29.18 -18.08
C TYR A 525 -16.71 -30.17 -16.90
N LEU A 526 -17.68 -31.06 -16.68
CA LEU A 526 -17.57 -32.07 -15.63
C LEU A 526 -16.35 -33.00 -15.81
N LEU A 527 -15.95 -33.30 -17.06
CA LEU A 527 -14.73 -34.04 -17.35
C LEU A 527 -13.47 -33.29 -16.89
N THR A 528 -13.45 -31.96 -16.95
CA THR A 528 -12.31 -31.15 -16.51
C THR A 528 -12.05 -31.23 -15.00
N LEU A 529 -13.09 -31.54 -14.22
CA LEU A 529 -13.01 -31.66 -12.76
C LEU A 529 -12.50 -33.04 -12.31
N GLN A 530 -12.37 -34.01 -13.23
CA GLN A 530 -11.94 -35.36 -12.91
C GLN A 530 -10.43 -35.49 -13.13
N PHE A 531 -9.71 -35.92 -12.09
CA PHE A 531 -8.24 -36.04 -12.05
C PHE A 531 -7.63 -36.92 -13.16
N ASP A 532 -8.43 -37.77 -13.82
CA ASP A 532 -8.04 -38.65 -14.95
C ASP A 532 -9.20 -38.79 -15.98
N GLY A 533 -10.00 -37.73 -16.18
CA GLY A 533 -11.34 -37.76 -16.79
C GLY A 533 -11.55 -38.64 -18.03
N ILE A 534 -11.94 -39.90 -17.81
CA ILE A 534 -12.45 -40.82 -18.82
C ILE A 534 -13.91 -41.13 -18.46
N ILE A 535 -14.86 -40.61 -19.22
CA ILE A 535 -16.24 -41.13 -19.19
C ILE A 535 -16.31 -42.35 -20.12
N ASN A 536 -16.50 -43.53 -19.55
CA ASN A 536 -16.84 -44.74 -20.29
C ASN A 536 -18.37 -44.85 -20.38
N GLY A 537 -18.98 -44.12 -21.32
CA GLY A 537 -20.30 -44.47 -21.83
C GLY A 537 -20.17 -45.74 -22.68
N SER A 538 -21.18 -46.61 -22.70
CA SER A 538 -21.08 -47.95 -23.31
C SER A 538 -20.65 -48.00 -24.80
N LYS A 539 -20.56 -46.84 -25.48
CA LYS A 539 -19.98 -46.64 -26.83
C LYS A 539 -19.24 -45.32 -27.07
N ASP A 540 -19.29 -44.38 -26.13
CA ASP A 540 -18.76 -43.01 -26.31
C ASP A 540 -17.67 -42.77 -25.26
N LYS A 541 -16.51 -42.30 -25.72
CA LYS A 541 -15.33 -42.06 -24.87
C LYS A 541 -14.82 -40.66 -25.14
N ALA A 542 -14.69 -39.85 -24.11
CA ALA A 542 -14.01 -38.56 -24.17
C ALA A 542 -12.93 -38.52 -23.09
N SER A 543 -11.79 -37.94 -23.45
CA SER A 543 -10.64 -37.74 -22.56
C SER A 543 -10.09 -36.33 -22.73
N LEU A 544 -9.75 -35.69 -21.62
CA LEU A 544 -9.04 -34.41 -21.64
C LEU A 544 -7.57 -34.65 -21.98
N ILE A 545 -7.10 -34.05 -23.06
CA ILE A 545 -5.73 -34.20 -23.57
C ILE A 545 -4.82 -33.05 -23.09
N SER A 546 -5.37 -31.84 -23.02
CA SER A 546 -4.59 -30.65 -22.68
C SER A 546 -5.45 -29.57 -22.05
N LYS A 547 -4.86 -28.83 -21.09
CA LYS A 547 -5.46 -27.68 -20.40
C LYS A 547 -4.48 -26.49 -20.31
N PRO A 548 -4.12 -25.82 -21.42
CA PRO A 548 -3.29 -24.63 -21.34
C PRO A 548 -4.07 -23.43 -20.80
N VAL A 549 -3.38 -22.60 -20.03
CA VAL A 549 -3.89 -21.35 -19.44
C VAL A 549 -3.00 -20.21 -19.90
N ILE A 550 -3.59 -19.09 -20.32
CA ILE A 550 -2.87 -17.88 -20.72
C ILE A 550 -3.57 -16.63 -20.20
N TYR A 551 -2.77 -15.65 -19.78
CA TYR A 551 -3.24 -14.34 -19.33
C TYR A 551 -2.87 -13.30 -20.38
N VAL A 552 -3.81 -12.43 -20.73
CA VAL A 552 -3.60 -11.37 -21.72
C VAL A 552 -4.24 -10.08 -21.23
N ASN A 553 -3.50 -8.98 -21.33
CA ASN A 553 -4.08 -7.66 -21.09
C ASN A 553 -5.10 -7.36 -22.18
N GLU A 554 -6.20 -6.72 -21.80
CA GLU A 554 -7.22 -6.24 -22.72
C GLU A 554 -6.62 -5.41 -23.88
N GLY A 555 -7.08 -5.71 -25.10
CA GLY A 555 -6.56 -5.15 -26.36
C GLY A 555 -5.15 -5.65 -26.75
N GLY A 556 -4.49 -6.39 -25.84
CA GLY A 556 -3.23 -7.04 -26.07
C GLY A 556 -3.38 -8.42 -26.71
N ARG A 557 -2.23 -9.00 -27.07
CA ARG A 557 -2.12 -10.31 -27.68
C ARG A 557 -1.07 -11.12 -26.94
N ALA A 558 -1.40 -12.36 -26.63
CA ALA A 558 -0.51 -13.29 -25.95
C ALA A 558 -0.43 -14.60 -26.74
N SER A 559 0.70 -15.31 -26.60
CA SER A 559 0.87 -16.61 -27.23
C SER A 559 1.57 -17.59 -26.29
N ILE A 560 1.18 -18.86 -26.35
CA ILE A 560 1.84 -19.98 -25.68
C ILE A 560 2.25 -21.01 -26.73
N LYS A 561 3.50 -21.48 -26.65
CA LYS A 561 4.07 -22.47 -27.57
C LYS A 561 4.75 -23.58 -26.78
N SER A 562 4.30 -24.81 -27.01
CA SER A 562 4.91 -26.04 -26.50
C SER A 562 5.24 -26.92 -27.70
N VAL A 563 6.40 -26.69 -28.31
CA VAL A 563 6.80 -27.30 -29.59
C VAL A 563 8.17 -27.95 -29.54
N LEU A 564 8.31 -29.05 -30.28
CA LEU A 564 9.57 -29.65 -30.66
C LEU A 564 10.04 -29.03 -31.98
N SER A 565 11.26 -28.51 -32.02
CA SER A 565 11.84 -27.95 -33.25
C SER A 565 12.81 -28.93 -33.89
N VAL A 566 12.49 -29.40 -35.09
CA VAL A 566 13.37 -30.26 -35.90
C VAL A 566 14.07 -29.42 -36.97
N PRO A 567 15.41 -29.45 -37.04
CA PRO A 567 16.14 -28.75 -38.10
C PRO A 567 15.99 -29.46 -39.45
N VAL A 568 15.72 -28.69 -40.49
CA VAL A 568 15.73 -29.15 -41.88
C VAL A 568 17.09 -28.82 -42.48
N PHE A 569 17.77 -29.85 -42.98
CA PHE A 569 19.09 -29.73 -43.60
C PHE A 569 18.97 -29.67 -45.12
N ASP A 570 19.83 -28.88 -45.77
CA ASP A 570 20.04 -28.96 -47.21
C ASP A 570 20.94 -30.15 -47.61
N GLU A 571 21.15 -30.33 -48.93
CA GLU A 571 22.00 -31.40 -49.48
C GLU A 571 23.47 -31.30 -49.01
N GLU A 572 23.88 -30.15 -48.47
CA GLU A 572 25.22 -29.85 -47.95
C GLU A 572 25.32 -30.05 -46.43
N GLY A 573 24.22 -30.47 -45.78
CA GLY A 573 24.15 -30.72 -44.34
C GLY A 573 24.02 -29.46 -43.48
N LYS A 574 23.69 -28.31 -44.08
CA LYS A 574 23.46 -27.05 -43.37
C LYS A 574 21.97 -26.86 -43.08
N ILE A 575 21.68 -26.33 -41.89
CA ILE A 575 20.30 -26.05 -41.46
C ILE A 575 19.74 -24.90 -42.31
N VAL A 576 18.68 -25.16 -43.08
CA VAL A 576 17.98 -24.18 -43.93
C VAL A 576 16.66 -23.71 -43.35
N SER A 577 16.00 -24.52 -42.53
CA SER A 577 14.80 -24.14 -41.80
C SER A 577 14.62 -24.98 -40.54
N LYS A 578 13.61 -24.63 -39.74
CA LYS A 578 13.15 -25.42 -38.59
C LYS A 578 11.68 -25.71 -38.79
N ILE A 579 11.30 -26.94 -38.50
CA ILE A 579 9.91 -27.36 -38.44
C ILE A 579 9.55 -27.47 -36.96
N GLU A 580 8.52 -26.73 -36.54
CA GLU A 580 8.00 -26.76 -35.18
C GLU A 580 6.77 -27.68 -35.15
N SER A 581 6.80 -28.67 -34.26
CA SER A 581 5.70 -29.61 -34.03
C SER A 581 5.26 -29.56 -32.58
N GLY A 582 4.00 -29.23 -32.30
CA GLY A 582 3.44 -29.27 -30.96
C GLY A 582 2.21 -28.39 -30.83
N PHE A 583 2.01 -27.82 -29.65
CA PHE A 583 0.87 -26.94 -29.36
C PHE A 583 1.28 -25.48 -29.50
N ILE A 584 0.54 -24.72 -30.30
CA ILE A 584 0.66 -23.27 -30.46
C ILE A 584 -0.72 -22.67 -30.25
N MET A 585 -0.81 -21.68 -29.37
CA MET A 585 -2.04 -20.91 -29.17
C MET A 585 -1.71 -19.43 -29.07
N GLU A 586 -2.47 -18.63 -29.78
CA GLU A 586 -2.38 -17.17 -29.79
C GLU A 586 -3.79 -16.61 -29.57
N VAL A 587 -3.92 -15.67 -28.66
CA VAL A 587 -5.21 -15.12 -28.25
C VAL A 587 -5.11 -13.62 -27.99
N SER A 588 -6.18 -12.92 -28.33
CA SER A 588 -6.41 -11.53 -27.96
C SER A 588 -7.86 -11.33 -27.61
N GLY A 589 -8.15 -10.40 -26.70
CA GLY A 589 -9.51 -10.11 -26.29
C GLY A 589 -9.74 -8.67 -25.89
N GLU A 590 -10.99 -8.25 -26.03
CA GLU A 590 -11.49 -6.94 -25.62
C GLU A 590 -12.74 -7.14 -24.76
N TYR A 591 -12.81 -6.48 -23.60
CA TYR A 591 -13.90 -6.65 -22.66
C TYR A 591 -14.87 -5.48 -22.74
N ASP A 592 -16.13 -5.78 -23.04
CA ASP A 592 -17.19 -4.79 -23.06
C ASP A 592 -17.79 -4.63 -21.66
N ASN A 593 -17.51 -3.48 -21.03
CA ASN A 593 -18.02 -3.15 -19.70
C ASN A 593 -19.56 -3.03 -19.64
N ILE A 594 -20.23 -2.72 -20.75
CA ILE A 594 -21.69 -2.58 -20.80
C ILE A 594 -22.34 -3.95 -20.88
N THR A 595 -21.90 -4.78 -21.82
CA THR A 595 -22.53 -6.09 -22.05
C THR A 595 -21.96 -7.20 -21.16
N LYS A 596 -20.83 -6.95 -20.47
CA LYS A 596 -20.08 -7.94 -19.69
C LYS A 596 -19.60 -9.14 -20.52
N MET A 597 -19.34 -8.87 -21.81
CA MET A 597 -18.88 -9.85 -22.79
C MET A 597 -17.42 -9.63 -23.14
N VAL A 598 -16.72 -10.68 -23.55
CA VAL A 598 -15.36 -10.63 -24.05
C VAL A 598 -15.37 -10.99 -25.54
N ASN A 599 -14.99 -10.04 -26.40
CA ASN A 599 -14.76 -10.29 -27.81
C ASN A 599 -13.37 -10.89 -27.98
N THR A 600 -13.29 -12.13 -28.44
CA THR A 600 -12.05 -12.91 -28.51
C THR A 600 -11.69 -13.26 -29.94
N GLU A 601 -10.41 -13.07 -30.29
CA GLU A 601 -9.77 -13.66 -31.47
C GLU A 601 -8.76 -14.70 -31.00
N LEU A 602 -8.87 -15.89 -31.57
CA LEU A 602 -8.12 -17.06 -31.14
C LEU A 602 -7.60 -17.84 -32.35
N ASP A 603 -6.32 -18.17 -32.28
CA ASP A 603 -5.61 -19.06 -33.16
C ASP A 603 -5.03 -20.22 -32.37
N ILE A 604 -5.37 -21.46 -32.75
CA ILE A 604 -4.79 -22.68 -32.18
C ILE A 604 -4.23 -23.52 -33.31
N SER A 605 -3.03 -24.05 -33.11
CA SER A 605 -2.45 -25.10 -33.94
C SER A 605 -1.91 -26.24 -33.07
N ILE A 606 -2.21 -27.47 -33.47
CA ILE A 606 -1.73 -28.71 -32.85
C ILE A 606 -1.07 -29.53 -33.95
N SER A 607 0.23 -29.74 -33.83
CA SER A 607 1.02 -30.47 -34.81
C SER A 607 1.80 -31.65 -34.21
N GLU A 608 1.86 -32.75 -34.95
CA GLU A 608 2.58 -33.97 -34.56
C GLU A 608 3.55 -34.41 -35.65
N LEU A 609 4.77 -34.76 -35.25
CA LEU A 609 5.82 -35.23 -36.15
C LEU A 609 5.63 -36.72 -36.42
N LYS A 610 5.26 -37.09 -37.64
CA LYS A 610 4.99 -38.50 -38.01
C LYS A 610 6.24 -39.29 -38.40
N ASN A 611 7.27 -38.61 -38.88
CA ASN A 611 8.49 -39.28 -39.33
C ASN A 611 9.68 -38.30 -39.28
N GLU A 612 10.63 -38.57 -38.38
CA GLU A 612 11.85 -37.76 -38.19
C GLU A 612 12.74 -37.75 -39.44
N ASP A 613 12.82 -38.86 -40.18
CA ASP A 613 13.68 -38.96 -41.37
C ASP A 613 13.12 -38.21 -42.59
N LYS A 614 11.79 -38.04 -42.64
CA LYS A 614 11.09 -37.40 -43.77
C LYS A 614 10.53 -36.02 -43.47
N ASN A 615 10.72 -35.51 -42.24
CA ASN A 615 10.23 -34.20 -41.81
C ASN A 615 8.74 -33.98 -42.10
N ILE A 616 7.92 -35.03 -41.94
CA ILE A 616 6.47 -34.97 -42.18
C ILE A 616 5.78 -34.57 -40.88
N VAL A 617 5.06 -33.46 -40.91
CA VAL A 617 4.25 -32.96 -39.81
C VAL A 617 2.77 -32.97 -40.19
N ASP A 618 1.96 -33.55 -39.32
CA ASP A 618 0.51 -33.46 -39.38
C ASP A 618 0.06 -32.30 -38.49
N GLU A 619 -0.56 -31.28 -39.09
CA GLU A 619 -1.03 -30.08 -38.40
C GLU A 619 -2.57 -30.01 -38.41
N ARG A 620 -3.14 -29.62 -37.26
CA ARG A 620 -4.56 -29.29 -37.07
C ARG A 620 -4.65 -27.87 -36.56
N ASN A 621 -5.31 -26.99 -37.29
CA ASN A 621 -5.43 -25.58 -36.91
C ASN A 621 -6.89 -25.10 -36.84
N MET A 622 -7.11 -24.06 -36.04
CA MET A 622 -8.38 -23.38 -35.89
C MET A 622 -8.13 -21.89 -35.66
N ASN A 623 -8.75 -21.05 -36.48
CA ASN A 623 -8.87 -19.61 -36.26
C ASN A 623 -10.35 -19.28 -36.04
N SER A 624 -10.67 -18.55 -34.97
CA SER A 624 -12.04 -18.13 -34.70
C SER A 624 -12.10 -16.77 -34.02
N LYS A 625 -13.19 -16.05 -34.31
CA LYS A 625 -13.59 -14.83 -33.60
C LYS A 625 -14.96 -15.06 -32.99
N PHE A 626 -15.10 -14.84 -31.69
CA PHE A 626 -16.33 -15.13 -30.96
C PHE A 626 -16.50 -14.21 -29.75
N ILE A 627 -17.73 -14.11 -29.28
CA ILE A 627 -18.09 -13.32 -28.10
C ILE A 627 -18.53 -14.30 -27.00
N ILE A 628 -17.96 -14.16 -25.81
CA ILE A 628 -18.23 -15.04 -24.66
C ILE A 628 -18.50 -14.19 -23.41
N PRO A 629 -19.49 -14.53 -22.56
CA PRO A 629 -19.68 -13.81 -21.30
C PRO A 629 -18.51 -14.02 -20.34
N ASN A 630 -18.26 -13.06 -19.46
CA ASN A 630 -17.28 -13.22 -18.38
C ASN A 630 -17.62 -14.43 -17.48
N GLY A 631 -16.66 -15.33 -17.26
CA GLY A 631 -16.84 -16.61 -16.56
C GLY A 631 -17.56 -17.67 -17.39
N GLY A 632 -17.75 -17.41 -18.69
CA GLY A 632 -18.50 -18.25 -19.61
C GLY A 632 -17.66 -19.35 -20.24
N PHE A 633 -18.33 -20.41 -20.66
CA PHE A 633 -17.76 -21.51 -21.43
C PHE A 633 -18.34 -21.55 -22.85
N ILE A 634 -17.49 -21.77 -23.86
CA ILE A 634 -17.91 -21.94 -25.25
C ILE A 634 -17.22 -23.12 -25.91
N LYS A 635 -18.00 -23.98 -26.57
CA LYS A 635 -17.49 -25.03 -27.45
C LYS A 635 -17.27 -24.44 -28.83
N LEU A 636 -16.02 -24.26 -29.25
CA LEU A 636 -15.68 -23.59 -30.51
C LEU A 636 -15.86 -24.49 -31.73
N GLY A 637 -15.74 -25.80 -31.54
CA GLY A 637 -15.92 -26.77 -32.61
C GLY A 637 -15.23 -28.08 -32.32
N GLY A 638 -15.29 -28.98 -33.31
CA GLY A 638 -14.55 -30.22 -33.29
C GLY A 638 -14.23 -30.76 -34.67
N LEU A 639 -13.20 -31.60 -34.75
CA LEU A 639 -12.77 -32.30 -35.94
C LEU A 639 -13.10 -33.79 -35.76
N ASN A 640 -13.96 -34.33 -36.62
CA ASN A 640 -14.31 -35.74 -36.62
C ASN A 640 -13.58 -36.44 -37.78
N PHE A 641 -12.76 -37.44 -37.47
CA PHE A 641 -11.99 -38.21 -38.44
C PHE A 641 -12.33 -39.70 -38.35
N THR A 642 -12.90 -40.26 -39.41
CA THR A 642 -13.18 -41.71 -39.51
C THR A 642 -12.23 -42.35 -40.52
N SER A 643 -11.37 -43.27 -40.07
CA SER A 643 -10.54 -44.11 -40.93
C SER A 643 -11.09 -45.54 -40.94
N ILE A 644 -11.52 -46.01 -42.10
CA ILE A 644 -11.96 -47.39 -42.31
C ILE A 644 -10.90 -48.11 -43.15
N VAL A 645 -10.22 -49.09 -42.56
CA VAL A 645 -9.27 -49.96 -43.25
C VAL A 645 -9.90 -51.35 -43.35
N GLU A 646 -10.19 -51.78 -44.57
CA GLU A 646 -10.72 -53.12 -44.85
C GLU A 646 -9.63 -53.97 -45.50
N ASN A 647 -9.11 -54.95 -44.76
CA ASN A 647 -8.11 -55.89 -45.21
C ASN A 647 -8.79 -57.24 -45.48
N GLU A 648 -8.89 -57.61 -46.76
CA GLU A 648 -9.34 -58.93 -47.17
C GLU A 648 -8.15 -59.76 -47.65
N THR A 649 -7.85 -60.84 -46.93
CA THR A 649 -6.78 -61.78 -47.28
C THR A 649 -7.39 -63.15 -47.51
N GLY A 650 -7.05 -63.86 -48.58
CA GLY A 650 -7.62 -65.18 -48.83
C GLY A 650 -6.95 -65.92 -49.97
N ILE A 651 -7.26 -67.21 -50.12
CA ILE A 651 -6.70 -68.03 -51.20
C ILE A 651 -7.41 -67.63 -52.52
N PRO A 652 -6.70 -67.13 -53.55
CA PRO A 652 -7.31 -66.44 -54.70
C PRO A 652 -8.44 -67.19 -55.41
N ILE A 653 -8.36 -68.51 -55.52
CA ILE A 653 -9.37 -69.32 -56.22
C ILE A 653 -10.51 -69.72 -55.28
N PHE A 654 -10.21 -70.03 -54.02
CA PHE A 654 -11.22 -70.53 -53.08
C PHE A 654 -12.08 -69.40 -52.48
N LYS A 655 -11.55 -68.17 -52.39
CA LYS A 655 -12.29 -67.01 -51.87
C LYS A 655 -13.47 -66.59 -52.75
N GLU A 656 -13.43 -66.90 -54.04
CA GLU A 656 -14.45 -66.47 -55.01
C GLU A 656 -15.65 -67.44 -55.10
N ILE A 657 -15.61 -68.60 -54.41
CA ILE A 657 -16.68 -69.58 -54.48
C ILE A 657 -17.88 -69.08 -53.63
N PRO A 658 -19.10 -68.98 -54.21
CA PRO A 658 -20.29 -68.62 -53.47
C PRO A 658 -20.51 -69.57 -52.28
N VAL A 659 -20.95 -69.03 -51.14
CA VAL A 659 -21.28 -69.77 -49.89
C VAL A 659 -20.06 -70.30 -49.12
N ILE A 660 -19.08 -70.93 -49.77
CA ILE A 660 -17.92 -71.53 -49.07
C ILE A 660 -16.67 -70.67 -49.07
N GLY A 661 -16.58 -69.63 -49.91
CA GLY A 661 -15.42 -68.76 -50.00
C GLY A 661 -15.09 -68.01 -48.72
N GLN A 662 -16.09 -67.76 -47.86
CA GLN A 662 -15.93 -67.15 -46.54
C GLN A 662 -15.08 -67.98 -45.56
N LEU A 663 -14.94 -69.30 -45.77
CA LEU A 663 -14.04 -70.14 -44.96
C LEU A 663 -12.57 -70.00 -45.37
N PHE A 664 -12.30 -69.40 -46.54
CA PHE A 664 -10.97 -69.22 -47.12
C PHE A 664 -10.55 -67.76 -47.23
N THR A 665 -11.34 -66.86 -46.63
CA THR A 665 -11.03 -65.44 -46.46
C THR A 665 -10.88 -65.10 -44.98
N SER A 666 -9.93 -64.21 -44.71
CA SER A 666 -9.79 -63.47 -43.46
C SER A 666 -10.16 -62.03 -43.79
N TYR A 667 -11.21 -61.54 -43.14
CA TYR A 667 -11.66 -60.16 -43.27
C TYR A 667 -11.36 -59.44 -41.96
N GLU A 668 -10.48 -58.45 -42.02
CA GLU A 668 -10.19 -57.56 -40.91
C GLU A 668 -10.66 -56.16 -41.28
N LYS A 669 -11.63 -55.64 -40.54
CA LYS A 669 -12.10 -54.26 -40.67
C LYS A 669 -11.68 -53.50 -39.43
N THR A 670 -10.79 -52.53 -39.61
CA THR A 670 -10.35 -51.61 -38.57
C THR A 670 -10.99 -50.26 -38.82
N GLU A 671 -11.90 -49.86 -37.93
CA GLU A 671 -12.55 -48.54 -37.94
C GLU A 671 -11.97 -47.70 -36.79
N ASN A 672 -11.24 -46.65 -37.12
CA ASN A 672 -10.72 -45.69 -36.17
C ASN A 672 -11.47 -44.37 -36.30
N VAL A 673 -12.28 -44.03 -35.29
CA VAL A 673 -12.94 -42.73 -35.17
C VAL A 673 -12.15 -41.89 -34.17
N TYR A 674 -11.72 -40.72 -34.59
CA TYR A 674 -11.01 -39.73 -33.78
C TYR A 674 -11.74 -38.41 -33.83
N ASP A 675 -12.31 -38.01 -32.71
CA ASP A 675 -12.89 -36.69 -32.53
C ASP A 675 -11.96 -35.85 -31.67
N LEU A 676 -11.84 -34.58 -32.02
CA LEU A 676 -11.15 -33.55 -31.26
C LEU A 676 -12.16 -32.44 -30.99
N VAL A 677 -12.34 -32.01 -29.75
CA VAL A 677 -13.24 -30.90 -29.39
C VAL A 677 -12.48 -29.88 -28.55
N ILE A 678 -12.69 -28.59 -28.84
CA ILE A 678 -12.08 -27.48 -28.12
C ILE A 678 -13.16 -26.73 -27.36
N LEU A 679 -13.00 -26.68 -26.04
CA LEU A 679 -13.81 -25.90 -25.11
C LEU A 679 -12.94 -24.77 -24.54
N ILE A 680 -13.51 -23.57 -24.41
CA ILE A 680 -12.80 -22.41 -23.87
C ILE A 680 -13.58 -21.79 -22.73
N HIS A 681 -12.86 -21.37 -21.71
CA HIS A 681 -13.33 -20.56 -20.61
C HIS A 681 -12.58 -19.23 -20.61
N VAL A 682 -13.31 -18.14 -20.38
CA VAL A 682 -12.72 -16.80 -20.29
C VAL A 682 -13.19 -16.12 -19.02
N GLU A 683 -12.24 -15.62 -18.25
CA GLU A 683 -12.50 -14.91 -17.01
C GLU A 683 -11.78 -13.57 -16.99
N VAL A 684 -12.51 -12.52 -16.62
CA VAL A 684 -11.99 -11.16 -16.47
C VAL A 684 -11.50 -11.00 -15.04
N SER A 685 -10.19 -10.93 -14.89
CA SER A 685 -9.52 -10.75 -13.61
C SER A 685 -9.10 -9.29 -13.43
N ASN A 686 -9.45 -8.73 -12.26
CA ASN A 686 -8.93 -7.42 -11.82
C ASN A 686 -7.66 -7.55 -10.95
N LYS A 687 -7.28 -8.78 -10.58
CA LYS A 687 -6.14 -9.15 -9.73
C LYS A 687 -5.79 -10.62 -10.01
N PRO A 688 -4.54 -10.99 -10.35
CA PRO A 688 -4.20 -12.41 -10.52
C PRO A 688 -4.58 -13.17 -9.26
N GLU A 689 -5.23 -14.33 -9.39
CA GLU A 689 -5.62 -15.14 -8.23
C GLU A 689 -4.35 -15.51 -7.43
N ILE A 690 -4.45 -15.53 -6.09
CA ILE A 690 -3.34 -15.81 -5.16
C ILE A 690 -2.62 -17.13 -5.50
N GLU A 691 -3.33 -18.10 -6.07
CA GLU A 691 -2.78 -19.38 -6.54
C GLU A 691 -1.78 -19.24 -7.71
N ASN A 692 -1.70 -18.08 -8.37
CA ASN A 692 -0.72 -17.79 -9.42
C ASN A 692 0.44 -16.90 -8.93
N TYR A 693 0.47 -16.55 -7.64
CA TYR A 693 1.52 -15.76 -7.00
C TYR A 693 2.58 -16.63 -6.29
N PHE A 694 2.40 -17.95 -6.26
CA PHE A 694 3.26 -18.89 -5.53
C PHE A 694 3.72 -20.06 -6.40
#